data_AF-B0XLB3-F1
#
_entry.id   AF-B0XLB3-F1
#
_cell.length_a   1.000
_cell.length_b   1.000
_cell.length_c   1.000
_cell.angle_alpha   90.00
_cell.angle_beta   90.00
_cell.angle_gamma   90.00
#
_symmetry.space_group_name_H-M   'P 1'
#
loop_
_entity.id
_entity.type
_entity.pdbx_description
1 polymer ?
#
loop_
_entity_poly.entity_id
_entity_poly.type
_entity_poly.pdbx_seq_one_letter_code
_entity_poly.pdbx_strand_id
1 'polypeptide(L)'
;MNHPDRFIKTEPGEQAARSIFPLQLYAQMNHLPSTSKVKSETPTKRKIVAKAAKVTKKPKVAKKLPNLKQAEQLFNSKRSQYIKRHQVGKSGENLPYSGKFEHGGVQWNLHSEGCLLTSGIKFVAQVSVEKLDELDRTNSFQAAKQVLLKNLKGVRVLLDEYLMEEEGGRKVFDKQLKMVFANAMDDLQSAEDLYQLDGILKCGKLGCQKVGAEVKKNKFMSEQTKQIISDFIEMESRHTARSKMINMDKRVFGNSESGSFIDILKQSVQFRIRIYKDEALETTPEFMGNNLEKINDCHVLFVKRKDLELFSNLSGILRNTKYMNSMTQRYFKMIKSLQPNQLRAALPTTNHILFFLCKSLSDIVKEVVAKTSCRDIAQYIDNGWHQINVIPWNSTPSTLERCLEHQIKMLLKLMNHFDVGRSTSMLRFPYAFKSFGDIESNPEFAHVIEQANKVFGRPSSAMPLKFFGKYGYSAPSAMPVLPDELRVWICLLDDTITEFFSNNQYILKLCSALLKLFLLGQLTVDSMESFRVITHNTIRLLAQAGSFMNPQNDQDSTILMKQIDFLNRTSLGGKMTVADYRDVIEVFAHYWKQRNESIDGFLAKLPGNYFKRDCIAEALDKKVELADLKRFCLAFESLLSELHNLPLDWFVRLPSIKYNHIFTERQALTVVENSWQCFRVKDPEKFINLYTALFEEAQLPPHFTLVAIKSQLNFINNMMVQKHWSNGRELTELDQLKATMGLMELAKCSVSYCNMQPEFTSFDRFLEKCTEPFASVSSKSTSLADLEVRVRIATKMNGRAGSRQMF
;
A
#
# COMPACT_ATOMS: atom_id res chain seq x y z
N MET A 1 -53.05 -9.50 -7.47
CA MET A 1 -53.08 -8.71 -8.71
C MET A 1 -51.75 -8.88 -9.43
N ASN A 2 -51.82 -9.62 -10.54
CA ASN A 2 -50.98 -9.67 -11.74
C ASN A 2 -49.44 -9.78 -11.64
N HIS A 3 -48.99 -11.05 -11.57
CA HIS A 3 -48.15 -11.78 -12.55
C HIS A 3 -46.74 -11.25 -12.98
N PRO A 4 -45.85 -12.17 -13.44
CA PRO A 4 -44.44 -12.27 -13.05
C PRO A 4 -43.48 -12.17 -14.26
N ASP A 5 -42.16 -12.34 -14.11
CA ASP A 5 -41.37 -13.23 -14.99
C ASP A 5 -39.86 -13.32 -14.68
N ARG A 6 -39.40 -14.58 -14.75
CA ARG A 6 -38.17 -15.15 -15.35
C ARG A 6 -36.78 -14.76 -14.86
N PHE A 7 -36.18 -15.73 -14.16
CA PHE A 7 -34.76 -16.04 -14.17
C PHE A 7 -34.27 -16.49 -15.57
N ILE A 8 -33.20 -15.88 -16.08
CA ILE A 8 -32.36 -16.42 -17.15
C ILE A 8 -30.89 -16.22 -16.75
N LYS A 9 -30.13 -17.33 -16.69
CA LYS A 9 -28.66 -17.38 -16.63
C LYS A 9 -28.09 -16.85 -17.96
N THR A 10 -27.10 -15.95 -17.91
CA THR A 10 -26.20 -15.68 -19.05
C THR A 10 -24.75 -15.59 -18.58
N GLU A 11 -23.90 -16.28 -19.33
CA GLU A 11 -22.43 -16.32 -19.27
C GLU A 11 -21.80 -14.98 -19.75
N PRO A 12 -20.50 -14.74 -19.47
CA PRO A 12 -19.89 -13.43 -19.69
C PRO A 12 -19.52 -13.21 -21.16
N GLY A 13 -20.20 -12.25 -21.80
CA GLY A 13 -19.85 -11.72 -23.11
C GLY A 13 -18.81 -10.59 -23.03
N GLU A 14 -17.83 -10.66 -23.93
CA GLU A 14 -16.80 -9.67 -24.22
C GLU A 14 -17.38 -8.24 -24.33
N GLN A 15 -16.88 -7.31 -23.52
CA GLN A 15 -17.18 -5.90 -23.66
C GLN A 15 -16.26 -5.23 -24.68
N ALA A 16 -16.91 -4.78 -25.75
CA ALA A 16 -16.39 -3.98 -26.83
C ALA A 16 -15.63 -2.73 -26.35
N ALA A 17 -14.38 -2.61 -26.82
CA ALA A 17 -13.61 -1.39 -26.75
C ALA A 17 -14.30 -0.28 -27.58
N ARG A 18 -14.74 0.77 -26.90
CA ARG A 18 -15.20 2.03 -27.52
C ARG A 18 -14.00 2.76 -28.10
N SER A 19 -13.77 2.62 -29.40
CA SER A 19 -12.90 3.50 -30.18
C SER A 19 -13.64 4.79 -30.51
N ILE A 20 -13.29 5.90 -29.88
CA ILE A 20 -13.75 7.23 -30.29
C ILE A 20 -12.60 8.21 -30.11
N PHE A 21 -11.94 8.63 -31.21
CA PHE A 21 -11.43 9.98 -31.54
C PHE A 21 -10.56 9.96 -32.84
N PRO A 22 -10.38 11.10 -33.56
CA PRO A 22 -11.02 11.33 -34.85
C PRO A 22 -10.08 11.18 -36.07
N LEU A 23 -10.64 10.68 -37.16
CA LEU A 23 -10.02 10.51 -38.48
C LEU A 23 -10.30 11.70 -39.44
N GLN A 24 -10.43 12.94 -38.96
CA GLN A 24 -10.85 14.08 -39.80
C GLN A 24 -10.03 15.36 -39.57
N LEU A 25 -8.75 15.36 -39.92
CA LEU A 25 -7.96 16.61 -40.02
C LEU A 25 -7.20 16.79 -41.35
N TYR A 26 -7.64 16.13 -42.42
CA TYR A 26 -7.01 16.24 -43.75
C TYR A 26 -7.91 16.74 -44.89
N ALA A 27 -9.14 17.21 -44.61
CA ALA A 27 -10.11 17.53 -45.67
C ALA A 27 -10.52 19.01 -45.82
N GLN A 28 -9.99 19.97 -45.04
CA GLN A 28 -10.46 21.37 -45.13
C GLN A 28 -9.35 22.40 -44.98
N MET A 29 -8.42 22.48 -45.92
CA MET A 29 -7.69 23.72 -46.22
C MET A 29 -7.29 23.73 -47.69
N ASN A 30 -8.22 24.06 -48.59
CA ASN A 30 -7.90 24.53 -49.93
C ASN A 30 -9.07 25.37 -50.46
N HIS A 31 -9.08 26.66 -50.13
CA HIS A 31 -9.68 27.68 -50.98
C HIS A 31 -9.02 29.06 -50.78
N LEU A 32 -8.56 29.60 -51.92
CA LEU A 32 -8.42 31.02 -52.29
C LEU A 32 -7.10 31.76 -51.95
N PRO A 33 -6.73 32.76 -52.79
CA PRO A 33 -5.48 32.72 -53.54
C PRO A 33 -4.53 33.88 -53.21
N SER A 34 -3.23 33.68 -53.43
CA SER A 34 -2.26 34.78 -53.37
C SER A 34 -1.88 35.28 -54.76
N THR A 35 -2.28 36.52 -54.98
CA THR A 35 -1.74 37.46 -55.96
C THR A 35 -0.27 37.76 -55.66
N SER A 36 0.48 38.06 -56.72
CA SER A 36 1.39 39.22 -56.88
C SER A 36 2.67 38.87 -57.64
N LYS A 37 2.84 39.65 -58.72
CA LYS A 37 4.06 39.84 -59.50
C LYS A 37 5.13 40.46 -58.61
N VAL A 38 6.41 40.23 -58.91
CA VAL A 38 7.40 41.28 -59.24
C VAL A 38 8.74 40.65 -59.66
N LYS A 39 9.37 41.38 -60.59
CA LYS A 39 10.61 41.20 -61.34
C LYS A 39 11.88 41.11 -60.48
N SER A 40 12.91 40.46 -61.02
CA SER A 40 14.31 40.95 -61.02
C SER A 40 15.08 40.13 -62.06
N GLU A 41 15.45 40.73 -63.19
CA GLU A 41 16.69 41.49 -63.44
C GLU A 41 17.94 40.61 -63.63
N THR A 42 18.34 40.58 -64.90
CA THR A 42 19.65 40.22 -65.44
C THR A 42 20.82 40.92 -64.74
N PRO A 43 22.02 40.31 -64.79
CA PRO A 43 23.21 41.10 -65.00
C PRO A 43 24.05 40.68 -66.20
N THR A 44 24.61 41.73 -66.78
CA THR A 44 25.30 41.84 -68.06
C THR A 44 26.80 41.59 -67.90
N LYS A 45 27.36 40.94 -68.93
CA LYS A 45 28.74 41.00 -69.47
C LYS A 45 29.84 41.65 -68.61
N ARG A 46 30.95 40.91 -68.44
CA ARG A 46 32.30 41.48 -68.48
C ARG A 46 33.17 40.77 -69.53
N LYS A 47 33.67 41.57 -70.47
CA LYS A 47 34.73 41.26 -71.43
C LYS A 47 36.05 41.13 -70.67
N ILE A 48 36.84 40.11 -70.98
CA ILE A 48 38.31 40.19 -70.94
C ILE A 48 38.84 39.63 -72.25
N VAL A 49 39.65 40.47 -72.90
CA VAL A 49 40.37 40.23 -74.15
C VAL A 49 41.71 39.59 -73.81
N ALA A 50 42.08 38.50 -74.47
CA ALA A 50 43.48 38.09 -74.61
C ALA A 50 43.70 37.41 -75.96
N LYS A 51 44.81 37.78 -76.59
CA LYS A 51 45.18 37.57 -78.00
C LYS A 51 45.59 36.13 -78.32
N ALA A 52 45.18 35.75 -79.53
CA ALA A 52 45.84 34.91 -80.55
C ALA A 52 47.01 33.97 -80.16
N ALA A 53 46.79 32.69 -80.46
CA ALA A 53 47.76 31.88 -81.23
C ALA A 53 46.96 30.88 -82.09
N LYS A 54 46.98 31.09 -83.41
CA LYS A 54 46.46 30.15 -84.42
C LYS A 54 47.42 28.97 -84.51
N VAL A 55 46.95 27.77 -84.15
CA VAL A 55 47.50 26.51 -84.66
C VAL A 55 46.34 25.70 -85.21
N THR A 56 46.20 25.74 -86.53
CA THR A 56 45.32 24.91 -87.35
C THR A 56 45.79 23.45 -87.27
N LYS A 57 45.19 22.67 -86.34
CA LYS A 57 45.18 21.21 -86.45
C LYS A 57 43.91 20.78 -87.19
N LYS A 58 44.13 20.14 -88.34
CA LYS A 58 43.12 19.51 -89.21
C LYS A 58 42.07 18.75 -88.36
N PRO A 59 40.76 18.84 -88.67
CA PRO A 59 39.77 17.99 -88.04
C PRO A 59 40.04 16.54 -88.45
N LYS A 60 40.51 15.72 -87.52
CA LYS A 60 40.35 14.26 -87.66
C LYS A 60 38.85 14.03 -87.72
N VAL A 61 38.37 13.57 -88.87
CA VAL A 61 37.02 13.06 -89.08
C VAL A 61 36.70 12.14 -87.90
N ALA A 62 35.85 12.61 -87.00
CA ALA A 62 35.36 11.79 -85.91
C ALA A 62 34.58 10.65 -86.56
N LYS A 63 35.08 9.41 -86.47
CA LYS A 63 34.30 8.22 -86.76
C LYS A 63 32.98 8.39 -86.01
N LYS A 64 31.85 8.48 -86.73
CA LYS A 64 30.52 8.53 -86.11
C LYS A 64 30.44 7.32 -85.18
N LEU A 65 30.44 7.58 -83.87
CA LEU A 65 30.24 6.55 -82.87
C LEU A 65 28.90 5.86 -83.17
N PRO A 66 28.86 4.52 -83.25
CA PRO A 66 27.62 3.81 -83.55
C PRO A 66 26.57 4.16 -82.49
N ASN A 67 25.35 4.45 -82.93
CA ASN A 67 24.24 4.70 -82.01
C ASN A 67 23.72 3.40 -81.40
N LEU A 68 22.86 3.47 -80.37
CA LEU A 68 22.35 2.29 -79.67
C LEU A 68 21.70 1.26 -80.62
N LYS A 69 21.02 1.73 -81.68
CA LYS A 69 20.44 0.87 -82.72
C LYS A 69 21.50 0.09 -83.52
N GLN A 70 22.67 0.66 -83.74
CA GLN A 70 23.78 0.05 -84.48
C GLN A 70 24.74 -0.76 -83.59
N ALA A 71 24.97 -0.30 -82.37
CA ALA A 71 25.90 -0.92 -81.42
C ALA A 71 25.26 -2.03 -80.58
N GLU A 72 23.92 -2.11 -80.58
CA GLU A 72 23.07 -2.95 -79.71
C GLU A 72 23.22 -2.68 -78.20
N GLN A 73 24.36 -2.18 -77.76
CA GLN A 73 24.69 -1.87 -76.39
C GLN A 73 25.62 -0.65 -76.29
N LEU A 74 25.28 0.29 -75.41
CA LEU A 74 26.11 1.44 -75.07
C LEU A 74 26.70 1.25 -73.67
N PHE A 75 27.97 1.59 -73.50
CA PHE A 75 28.70 1.51 -72.22
C PHE A 75 29.15 2.89 -71.73
N ASN A 76 29.30 3.05 -70.41
CA ASN A 76 30.06 4.17 -69.85
C ASN A 76 31.57 4.03 -70.14
N SER A 77 32.34 5.09 -69.87
CA SER A 77 33.79 5.13 -70.13
C SER A 77 34.58 4.04 -69.40
N LYS A 78 34.08 3.55 -68.26
CA LYS A 78 34.69 2.49 -67.44
C LYS A 78 34.16 1.09 -67.76
N ARG A 79 33.23 0.95 -68.72
CA ARG A 79 32.46 -0.28 -69.04
C ARG A 79 31.74 -0.94 -67.86
N SER A 80 31.56 -0.24 -66.75
CA SER A 80 30.86 -0.74 -65.56
C SER A 80 29.34 -0.59 -65.63
N GLN A 81 28.85 0.26 -66.54
CA GLN A 81 27.43 0.53 -66.77
C GLN A 81 27.11 0.38 -68.25
N TYR A 82 25.92 -0.12 -68.57
CA TYR A 82 25.45 -0.30 -69.94
C TYR A 82 23.94 -0.11 -70.10
N ILE A 83 23.52 0.18 -71.33
CA ILE A 83 22.13 0.07 -71.79
C ILE A 83 22.18 -0.77 -73.06
N LYS A 84 21.42 -1.86 -73.07
CA LYS A 84 21.32 -2.82 -74.17
C LYS A 84 19.91 -2.80 -74.73
N ARG A 85 19.82 -2.75 -76.05
CA ARG A 85 18.60 -2.85 -76.83
C ARG A 85 18.34 -4.31 -77.21
N HIS A 86 17.10 -4.74 -77.13
CA HIS A 86 16.68 -6.06 -77.56
C HIS A 86 15.87 -5.98 -78.86
N GLN A 87 15.97 -7.01 -79.69
CA GLN A 87 15.10 -7.13 -80.85
C GLN A 87 13.74 -7.61 -80.36
N VAL A 88 12.68 -6.89 -80.73
CA VAL A 88 11.31 -7.19 -80.28
C VAL A 88 10.90 -8.56 -80.82
N GLY A 89 10.86 -9.57 -79.95
CA GLY A 89 10.19 -10.84 -80.22
C GLY A 89 8.67 -10.68 -80.14
N LYS A 90 7.91 -11.58 -80.78
CA LYS A 90 6.45 -11.49 -80.98
C LYS A 90 5.58 -11.61 -79.72
N SER A 91 6.12 -11.60 -78.50
CA SER A 91 5.33 -11.54 -77.26
C SER A 91 5.59 -10.22 -76.53
N GLY A 92 4.52 -9.49 -76.19
CA GLY A 92 4.57 -8.21 -75.47
C GLY A 92 4.99 -8.31 -74.00
N GLU A 93 5.72 -9.36 -73.62
CA GLU A 93 6.06 -9.69 -72.23
C GLU A 93 7.42 -9.16 -71.78
N ASN A 94 8.25 -8.63 -72.69
CA ASN A 94 9.62 -8.19 -72.41
C ASN A 94 9.85 -6.71 -72.75
N LEU A 95 10.73 -6.03 -71.99
CA LEU A 95 11.11 -4.64 -72.29
C LEU A 95 12.01 -4.55 -73.52
N PRO A 96 11.87 -3.48 -74.32
CA PRO A 96 12.75 -3.23 -75.47
C PRO A 96 14.21 -2.92 -75.07
N TYR A 97 14.43 -2.63 -73.78
CA TYR A 97 15.72 -2.25 -73.22
C TYR A 97 16.02 -2.99 -71.92
N SER A 98 17.29 -3.31 -71.72
CA SER A 98 17.85 -3.73 -70.44
C SER A 98 19.07 -2.87 -70.13
N GLY A 99 19.53 -2.84 -68.89
CA GLY A 99 20.68 -2.03 -68.56
C GLY A 99 21.16 -2.20 -67.14
N LYS A 100 22.41 -1.82 -66.93
CA LYS A 100 23.02 -1.68 -65.61
C LYS A 100 23.53 -0.25 -65.51
N PHE A 101 23.00 0.55 -64.60
CA PHE A 101 23.39 1.96 -64.49
C PHE A 101 23.34 2.45 -63.05
N GLU A 102 24.19 3.42 -62.72
CA GLU A 102 24.20 4.04 -61.39
C GLU A 102 23.40 5.32 -61.43
N HIS A 103 22.41 5.49 -60.56
CA HIS A 103 21.66 6.73 -60.43
C HIS A 103 21.43 7.03 -58.96
N GLY A 104 21.67 8.28 -58.54
CA GLY A 104 21.62 8.68 -57.14
C GLY A 104 22.65 8.00 -56.23
N GLY A 105 23.71 7.40 -56.77
CA GLY A 105 24.70 6.64 -55.98
C GLY A 105 24.34 5.18 -55.72
N VAL A 106 23.23 4.69 -56.30
CA VAL A 106 22.85 3.26 -56.27
C VAL A 106 22.92 2.66 -57.66
N GLN A 107 23.35 1.40 -57.72
CA GLN A 107 23.35 0.60 -58.94
C GLN A 107 21.97 0.01 -59.18
N TRP A 108 21.42 0.30 -60.36
CA TRP A 108 20.14 -0.17 -60.86
C TRP A 108 20.38 -1.15 -62.01
N ASN A 109 19.58 -2.21 -62.03
CA ASN A 109 19.54 -3.18 -63.10
C ASN A 109 18.12 -3.21 -63.69
N LEU A 110 17.99 -2.83 -64.95
CA LEU A 110 16.79 -2.97 -65.75
C LEU A 110 16.85 -4.31 -66.49
N HIS A 111 15.95 -5.21 -66.17
CA HIS A 111 15.84 -6.54 -66.76
C HIS A 111 14.80 -6.51 -67.87
N SER A 112 15.19 -7.04 -69.03
CA SER A 112 14.27 -7.17 -70.17
C SER A 112 13.15 -8.16 -69.85
N GLU A 113 13.52 -9.29 -69.27
CA GLU A 113 12.60 -10.36 -68.89
C GLU A 113 11.89 -10.00 -67.58
N GLY A 114 10.57 -10.23 -67.56
CA GLY A 114 9.72 -9.93 -66.40
C GLY A 114 9.48 -8.43 -66.15
N CYS A 115 10.03 -7.57 -67.01
CA CYS A 115 9.89 -6.11 -66.94
C CYS A 115 10.31 -5.54 -65.57
N LEU A 116 11.46 -5.97 -65.05
CA LEU A 116 11.88 -5.65 -63.69
C LEU A 116 12.93 -4.55 -63.64
N LEU A 117 12.80 -3.65 -62.67
CA LEU A 117 13.84 -2.76 -62.21
C LEU A 117 14.28 -3.21 -60.81
N THR A 118 15.53 -3.65 -60.69
CA THR A 118 16.12 -4.02 -59.40
C THR A 118 17.25 -3.07 -59.00
N SER A 119 17.55 -3.00 -57.71
CA SER A 119 18.68 -2.22 -57.22
C SER A 119 19.51 -2.99 -56.20
N GLY A 120 20.73 -2.51 -55.95
CA GLY A 120 21.61 -3.03 -54.90
C GLY A 120 21.09 -2.86 -53.47
N ILE A 121 19.96 -2.14 -53.27
CA ILE A 121 19.29 -1.97 -51.98
C ILE A 121 18.04 -2.84 -51.84
N LYS A 122 18.03 -4.00 -52.52
CA LYS A 122 16.97 -5.02 -52.43
C LYS A 122 15.56 -4.50 -52.75
N PHE A 123 15.49 -3.57 -53.71
CA PHE A 123 14.25 -3.08 -54.27
C PHE A 123 13.99 -3.78 -55.60
N VAL A 124 12.74 -4.18 -55.84
CA VAL A 124 12.26 -4.78 -57.07
C VAL A 124 10.93 -4.13 -57.44
N ALA A 125 10.87 -3.51 -58.62
CA ALA A 125 9.63 -3.01 -59.19
C ALA A 125 9.41 -3.58 -60.58
N GLN A 126 8.15 -3.79 -60.93
CA GLN A 126 7.74 -3.97 -62.31
C GLN A 126 7.62 -2.59 -62.95
N VAL A 127 8.26 -2.42 -64.10
CA VAL A 127 8.34 -1.18 -64.84
C VAL A 127 7.93 -1.40 -66.29
N SER A 128 7.50 -0.36 -66.98
CA SER A 128 7.23 -0.39 -68.41
C SER A 128 7.99 0.72 -69.10
N VAL A 129 8.47 0.43 -70.31
CA VAL A 129 9.03 1.43 -71.22
C VAL A 129 8.73 0.97 -72.64
N GLU A 130 8.11 1.84 -73.41
CA GLU A 130 7.86 1.58 -74.83
C GLU A 130 9.17 1.70 -75.61
N LYS A 131 9.17 1.27 -76.88
CA LYS A 131 10.34 1.46 -77.74
C LYS A 131 10.52 2.96 -78.03
N LEU A 132 11.72 3.48 -77.79
CA LEU A 132 12.03 4.90 -77.88
C LEU A 132 13.00 5.16 -79.04
N ASP A 133 12.50 5.75 -80.13
CA ASP A 133 13.34 6.14 -81.27
C ASP A 133 14.46 7.13 -80.87
N GLU A 134 14.19 7.99 -79.90
CA GLU A 134 15.16 8.93 -79.32
C GLU A 134 16.33 8.17 -78.65
N LEU A 135 16.02 7.11 -77.89
CA LEU A 135 17.01 6.27 -77.23
C LEU A 135 17.84 5.47 -78.24
N ASP A 136 17.18 4.89 -79.24
CA ASP A 136 17.79 4.11 -80.33
C ASP A 136 18.81 4.94 -81.14
N ARG A 137 18.57 6.25 -81.31
CA ARG A 137 19.44 7.18 -82.05
C ARG A 137 20.58 7.75 -81.21
N THR A 138 20.59 7.50 -79.91
CA THR A 138 21.60 8.06 -79.01
C THR A 138 22.95 7.37 -79.20
N ASN A 139 24.06 8.12 -79.17
CA ASN A 139 25.43 7.63 -79.40
C ASN A 139 26.34 7.71 -78.15
N SER A 140 25.79 8.10 -77.00
CA SER A 140 26.51 8.12 -75.73
C SER A 140 25.66 7.52 -74.61
N PHE A 141 26.31 6.79 -73.69
CA PHE A 141 25.63 6.16 -72.56
C PHE A 141 24.92 7.19 -71.66
N GLN A 142 25.50 8.36 -71.40
CA GLN A 142 24.89 9.35 -70.51
C GLN A 142 23.59 9.93 -71.07
N ALA A 143 23.56 10.25 -72.37
CA ALA A 143 22.34 10.70 -73.01
C ALA A 143 21.30 9.56 -73.08
N ALA A 144 21.73 8.33 -73.36
CA ALA A 144 20.84 7.17 -73.41
C ALA A 144 20.19 6.90 -72.04
N LYS A 145 20.98 6.99 -70.97
CA LYS A 145 20.51 6.87 -69.58
C LYS A 145 19.48 7.94 -69.22
N GLN A 146 19.70 9.20 -69.61
CA GLN A 146 18.74 10.27 -69.36
C GLN A 146 17.41 10.03 -70.08
N VAL A 147 17.45 9.66 -71.36
CA VAL A 147 16.25 9.37 -72.16
C VAL A 147 15.51 8.15 -71.61
N LEU A 148 16.23 7.08 -71.22
CA LEU A 148 15.65 5.89 -70.60
C LEU A 148 14.95 6.23 -69.28
N LEU A 149 15.63 6.93 -68.36
CA LEU A 149 15.07 7.28 -67.05
C LEU A 149 13.83 8.16 -67.16
N LYS A 150 13.82 9.13 -68.08
CA LYS A 150 12.68 10.03 -68.31
C LYS A 150 11.40 9.31 -68.78
N ASN A 151 11.55 8.17 -69.45
CA ASN A 151 10.45 7.46 -70.10
C ASN A 151 10.11 6.13 -69.40
N LEU A 152 10.85 5.74 -68.37
CA LEU A 152 10.57 4.57 -67.55
C LEU A 152 9.35 4.84 -66.66
N LYS A 153 8.34 3.98 -66.70
CA LYS A 153 7.14 4.08 -65.88
C LYS A 153 7.09 2.93 -64.89
N GLY A 154 6.73 3.22 -63.64
CA GLY A 154 6.48 2.21 -62.63
C GLY A 154 5.09 1.60 -62.85
N VAL A 155 5.00 0.28 -62.89
CA VAL A 155 3.72 -0.43 -62.96
C VAL A 155 3.27 -0.83 -61.56
N ARG A 156 4.15 -1.51 -60.81
CA ARG A 156 3.95 -1.85 -59.39
C ARG A 156 5.28 -2.14 -58.71
N VAL A 157 5.36 -1.93 -57.41
CA VAL A 157 6.50 -2.40 -56.59
C VAL A 157 6.23 -3.85 -56.18
N LEU A 158 7.20 -4.73 -56.41
CA LEU A 158 7.09 -6.17 -56.09
C LEU A 158 7.76 -6.54 -54.77
N LEU A 159 8.89 -5.90 -54.47
CA LEU A 159 9.61 -6.09 -53.22
C LEU A 159 10.30 -4.79 -52.82
N ASP A 160 10.13 -4.42 -51.57
CA ASP A 160 10.86 -3.33 -50.94
C ASP A 160 11.19 -3.74 -49.50
N GLU A 161 12.27 -4.51 -49.33
CA GLU A 161 12.67 -5.01 -48.00
C GLU A 161 12.87 -3.86 -47.00
N TYR A 162 13.32 -2.70 -47.47
CA TYR A 162 13.53 -1.54 -46.63
C TYR A 162 12.20 -0.92 -46.12
N LEU A 163 11.16 -0.89 -46.97
CA LEU A 163 9.83 -0.43 -46.55
C LEU A 163 9.21 -1.41 -45.54
N MET A 164 9.43 -2.72 -45.73
CA MET A 164 8.99 -3.75 -44.78
C MET A 164 9.72 -3.64 -43.43
N GLU A 165 11.04 -3.39 -43.44
CA GLU A 165 11.83 -3.09 -42.24
C GLU A 165 11.34 -1.79 -41.58
N GLU A 166 11.00 -0.75 -42.35
CA GLU A 166 10.46 0.50 -41.85
C GLU A 166 9.10 0.32 -41.16
N GLU A 167 8.18 -0.39 -41.79
CA GLU A 167 6.87 -0.70 -41.19
C GLU A 167 7.02 -1.55 -39.91
N GLY A 168 7.95 -2.52 -39.91
CA GLY A 168 8.30 -3.31 -38.73
C GLY A 168 8.84 -2.44 -37.60
N GLY A 169 9.82 -1.58 -37.90
CA GLY A 169 10.40 -0.65 -36.94
C GLY A 169 9.38 0.37 -36.42
N ARG A 170 8.47 0.86 -37.29
CA ARG A 170 7.38 1.77 -36.91
C ARG A 170 6.41 1.12 -35.94
N LYS A 171 6.02 -0.14 -36.18
CA LYS A 171 5.16 -0.89 -35.26
C LYS A 171 5.80 -1.06 -33.88
N VAL A 172 7.11 -1.35 -33.83
CA VAL A 172 7.86 -1.49 -32.57
C VAL A 172 7.95 -0.16 -31.82
N PHE A 173 8.31 0.90 -32.54
CA PHE A 173 8.37 2.27 -32.01
C PHE A 173 7.03 2.74 -31.45
N ASP A 174 5.96 2.60 -32.23
CA ASP A 174 4.60 2.98 -31.83
C ASP A 174 4.14 2.20 -30.60
N LYS A 175 4.44 0.89 -30.55
CA LYS A 175 4.10 0.05 -29.40
C LYS A 175 4.82 0.53 -28.13
N GLN A 176 6.12 0.81 -28.21
CA GLN A 176 6.89 1.29 -27.06
C GLN A 176 6.40 2.65 -26.58
N LEU A 177 6.21 3.61 -27.50
CA LEU A 177 5.69 4.92 -27.14
C LEU A 177 4.31 4.81 -26.50
N LYS A 178 3.40 4.00 -27.06
CA LYS A 178 2.09 3.74 -26.45
C LYS A 178 2.20 3.19 -25.03
N MET A 179 3.17 2.31 -24.75
CA MET A 179 3.40 1.78 -23.42
C MET A 179 3.91 2.84 -22.44
N VAL A 180 4.94 3.61 -22.83
CA VAL A 180 5.45 4.75 -22.04
C VAL A 180 4.33 5.75 -21.76
N PHE A 181 3.51 6.02 -22.77
CA PHE A 181 2.37 6.92 -22.70
C PHE A 181 1.29 6.41 -21.76
N ALA A 182 0.90 5.14 -21.86
CA ALA A 182 -0.12 4.52 -21.01
C ALA A 182 0.30 4.48 -19.54
N ASN A 183 1.58 4.24 -19.27
CA ASN A 183 2.07 3.98 -17.91
C ASN A 183 2.55 5.24 -17.18
N ALA A 184 2.72 6.39 -17.84
CA ALA A 184 3.33 7.59 -17.24
C ALA A 184 2.68 8.08 -15.94
N MET A 185 1.40 7.80 -15.72
CA MET A 185 0.69 8.23 -14.50
C MET A 185 1.04 7.38 -13.27
N ASP A 186 1.39 6.11 -13.49
CA ASP A 186 1.66 5.11 -12.47
C ASP A 186 3.15 4.78 -12.34
N ASP A 187 3.89 4.82 -13.45
CA ASP A 187 5.32 4.53 -13.54
C ASP A 187 6.15 5.81 -13.65
N LEU A 188 7.03 5.99 -12.66
CA LEU A 188 7.95 7.12 -12.59
C LEU A 188 8.94 7.13 -13.76
N GLN A 189 9.39 5.96 -14.24
CA GLN A 189 10.33 5.91 -15.37
C GLN A 189 9.66 6.35 -16.68
N SER A 190 8.43 5.90 -16.94
CA SER A 190 7.65 6.29 -18.11
C SER A 190 7.37 7.80 -18.14
N ALA A 191 7.10 8.41 -16.98
CA ALA A 191 6.96 9.85 -16.87
C ALA A 191 8.28 10.61 -17.09
N GLU A 192 9.39 10.08 -16.54
CA GLU A 192 10.73 10.60 -16.77
C GLU A 192 11.05 10.58 -18.28
N ASP A 193 10.81 9.46 -18.95
CA ASP A 193 11.01 9.30 -20.39
C ASP A 193 10.23 10.36 -21.18
N LEU A 194 8.96 10.59 -20.83
CA LEU A 194 8.10 11.59 -21.48
C LEU A 194 8.58 13.04 -21.23
N TYR A 195 8.99 13.35 -20.00
CA TYR A 195 9.51 14.66 -19.62
C TYR A 195 10.83 14.99 -20.33
N GLN A 196 11.77 14.04 -20.34
CA GLN A 196 13.04 14.17 -21.04
C GLN A 196 12.82 14.32 -22.55
N LEU A 197 11.90 13.54 -23.13
CA LEU A 197 11.61 13.60 -24.56
C LEU A 197 10.95 14.94 -24.96
N ASP A 198 9.98 15.44 -24.19
CA ASP A 198 9.40 16.77 -24.41
C ASP A 198 10.46 17.88 -24.31
N GLY A 199 11.36 17.79 -23.33
CA GLY A 199 12.50 18.69 -23.19
C GLY A 199 13.42 18.72 -24.42
N ILE A 200 13.81 17.55 -24.92
CA ILE A 200 14.66 17.41 -26.13
C ILE A 200 13.94 17.99 -27.36
N LEU A 201 12.65 17.71 -27.54
CA LEU A 201 11.87 18.15 -28.70
C LEU A 201 11.51 19.65 -28.67
N LYS A 202 11.63 20.30 -27.51
CA LYS A 202 11.47 21.76 -27.36
C LYS A 202 12.72 22.55 -27.74
N CYS A 203 13.90 21.93 -27.82
CA CYS A 203 15.16 22.58 -28.15
C CYS A 203 15.31 22.96 -29.65
N GLY A 204 14.44 23.83 -30.19
CA GLY A 204 14.60 24.45 -31.52
C GLY A 204 14.40 23.49 -32.72
N LYS A 205 14.67 23.98 -33.94
CA LYS A 205 14.58 23.18 -35.19
C LYS A 205 15.72 22.16 -35.27
N LEU A 206 15.65 21.10 -34.48
CA LEU A 206 16.57 19.98 -34.55
C LEU A 206 16.17 19.04 -35.70
N GLY A 207 17.12 18.70 -36.57
CA GLY A 207 16.94 17.60 -37.51
C GLY A 207 17.02 16.24 -36.79
N CYS A 208 16.52 15.18 -37.44
CA CYS A 208 16.45 13.82 -36.88
C CYS A 208 17.76 13.37 -36.21
N GLN A 209 18.90 13.62 -36.84
CA GLN A 209 20.22 13.24 -36.31
C GLN A 209 20.56 13.92 -34.98
N LYS A 210 20.17 15.19 -34.79
CA LYS A 210 20.42 15.90 -33.53
C LYS A 210 19.53 15.37 -32.42
N VAL A 211 18.25 15.13 -32.70
CA VAL A 211 17.32 14.52 -31.74
C VAL A 211 17.81 13.14 -31.31
N GLY A 212 18.22 12.30 -32.25
CA GLY A 212 18.79 10.97 -31.94
C GLY A 212 20.06 11.05 -31.10
N ALA A 213 20.95 12.01 -31.37
CA ALA A 213 22.16 12.21 -30.57
C ALA A 213 21.85 12.66 -29.14
N GLU A 214 20.89 13.57 -28.94
CA GLU A 214 20.48 14.03 -27.61
C GLU A 214 19.76 12.92 -26.82
N VAL A 215 18.94 12.10 -27.48
CA VAL A 215 18.32 10.92 -26.87
C VAL A 215 19.38 9.92 -26.39
N LYS A 216 20.35 9.55 -27.24
CA LYS A 216 21.44 8.64 -26.86
C LYS A 216 22.28 9.17 -25.68
N LYS A 217 22.47 10.49 -25.59
CA LYS A 217 23.26 11.14 -24.52
C LYS A 217 22.46 11.39 -23.24
N ASN A 218 21.14 11.31 -23.28
CA ASN A 218 20.31 11.57 -22.12
C ASN A 218 20.63 10.56 -21.00
N LYS A 219 20.80 11.02 -19.76
CA LYS A 219 21.18 10.14 -18.64
C LYS A 219 19.98 9.57 -17.87
N PHE A 220 18.81 10.15 -18.03
CA PHE A 220 17.64 9.92 -17.18
C PHE A 220 16.55 9.09 -17.86
N MET A 221 16.51 9.12 -19.19
CA MET A 221 15.65 8.26 -19.99
C MET A 221 16.06 6.79 -19.85
N SER A 222 15.10 5.87 -19.97
CA SER A 222 15.36 4.43 -19.92
C SER A 222 16.13 3.95 -21.15
N GLU A 223 17.02 2.97 -20.98
CA GLU A 223 17.83 2.43 -22.08
C GLU A 223 16.95 1.83 -23.19
N GLN A 224 15.86 1.17 -22.82
CA GLN A 224 14.90 0.62 -23.78
C GLN A 224 14.27 1.74 -24.64
N THR A 225 13.80 2.82 -24.03
CA THR A 225 13.22 3.95 -24.76
C THR A 225 14.28 4.66 -25.60
N LYS A 226 15.50 4.86 -25.10
CA LYS A 226 16.61 5.44 -25.88
C LYS A 226 16.91 4.63 -27.12
N GLN A 227 17.06 3.32 -26.97
CA GLN A 227 17.41 2.41 -28.06
C GLN A 227 16.33 2.46 -29.14
N ILE A 228 15.06 2.29 -28.76
CA ILE A 228 13.94 2.24 -29.70
C ILE A 228 13.75 3.57 -30.43
N ILE A 229 13.82 4.71 -29.71
CA ILE A 229 13.71 6.03 -30.35
C ILE A 229 14.91 6.27 -31.29
N SER A 230 16.11 5.89 -30.87
CA SER A 230 17.33 6.06 -31.67
C SER A 230 17.33 5.24 -32.95
N ASP A 231 16.96 3.96 -32.86
CA ASP A 231 16.89 3.05 -33.99
C ASP A 231 15.87 3.52 -35.01
N PHE A 232 14.72 3.99 -34.52
CA PHE A 232 13.68 4.55 -35.37
C PHE A 232 14.12 5.85 -36.05
N ILE A 233 14.78 6.77 -35.33
CA ILE A 233 15.33 8.01 -35.89
C ILE A 233 16.39 7.72 -36.96
N GLU A 234 17.22 6.71 -36.75
CA GLU A 234 18.24 6.29 -37.73
C GLU A 234 17.60 5.69 -38.98
N MET A 235 16.57 4.87 -38.80
CA MET A 235 15.78 4.30 -39.89
C MET A 235 15.04 5.38 -40.72
N GLU A 236 14.41 6.35 -40.06
CA GLU A 236 13.77 7.51 -40.72
C GLU A 236 14.79 8.42 -41.44
N SER A 237 15.97 8.59 -40.87
CA SER A 237 17.05 9.36 -41.51
C SER A 237 17.54 8.68 -42.78
N ARG A 238 17.70 7.34 -42.74
CA ARG A 238 18.04 6.51 -43.90
C ARG A 238 16.90 6.49 -44.94
N HIS A 239 15.64 6.42 -44.50
CA HIS A 239 14.46 6.53 -45.36
C HIS A 239 14.40 7.90 -46.05
N THR A 240 14.57 8.99 -45.31
CA THR A 240 14.60 10.34 -45.88
C THR A 240 15.73 10.52 -46.90
N ALA A 241 16.92 9.97 -46.62
CA ALA A 241 18.04 9.98 -47.56
C ALA A 241 17.72 9.18 -48.84
N ARG A 242 17.15 7.98 -48.69
CA ARG A 242 16.68 7.14 -49.80
C ARG A 242 15.56 7.82 -50.59
N SER A 243 14.57 8.40 -49.93
CA SER A 243 13.44 9.08 -50.57
C SER A 243 13.89 10.32 -51.31
N LYS A 244 14.90 11.08 -50.82
CA LYS A 244 15.57 12.11 -51.63
C LYS A 244 16.33 11.54 -52.84
N MET A 245 16.85 10.32 -52.71
CA MET A 245 17.58 9.61 -53.77
C MET A 245 16.64 8.99 -54.84
N ILE A 246 15.43 8.60 -54.46
CA ILE A 246 14.39 8.01 -55.32
C ILE A 246 13.44 9.10 -55.89
N ASN A 247 13.25 10.23 -55.18
CA ASN A 247 12.41 11.36 -55.61
C ASN A 247 13.02 12.25 -56.70
N MET A 248 13.92 11.74 -57.55
CA MET A 248 14.28 12.47 -58.77
C MET A 248 13.28 12.33 -59.93
N ASP A 249 12.12 11.67 -59.73
CA ASP A 249 10.94 11.94 -60.54
C ASP A 249 9.63 11.73 -59.75
N LYS A 250 8.99 12.84 -59.37
CA LYS A 250 7.63 12.90 -58.78
C LYS A 250 6.55 12.24 -59.67
N ARG A 251 6.92 11.77 -60.86
CA ARG A 251 6.04 11.23 -61.91
C ARG A 251 5.80 9.73 -61.80
N VAL A 252 6.62 8.97 -61.07
CA VAL A 252 6.58 7.50 -61.15
C VAL A 252 5.72 6.85 -60.05
N PHE A 253 5.65 7.41 -58.83
CA PHE A 253 4.98 6.73 -57.70
C PHE A 253 4.10 7.62 -56.79
N GLY A 254 3.88 8.90 -57.12
CA GLY A 254 2.94 9.76 -56.37
C GLY A 254 3.46 10.22 -55.00
N ASN A 255 3.12 11.46 -54.63
CA ASN A 255 3.59 12.11 -53.40
C ASN A 255 2.98 11.46 -52.13
N SER A 256 3.78 11.39 -51.07
CA SER A 256 3.31 11.77 -49.73
C SER A 256 4.14 12.98 -49.27
N GLU A 257 3.48 14.12 -49.08
CA GLU A 257 4.05 15.19 -48.25
C GLU A 257 3.94 14.71 -46.80
N SER A 258 4.94 13.97 -46.32
CA SER A 258 5.06 13.70 -44.90
C SER A 258 5.65 14.94 -44.22
N GLY A 259 4.91 15.50 -43.27
CA GLY A 259 5.50 16.42 -42.28
C GLY A 259 6.75 15.78 -41.67
N SER A 260 7.70 16.59 -41.19
CA SER A 260 8.92 16.04 -40.58
C SER A 260 8.53 15.05 -39.49
N PHE A 261 9.09 13.85 -39.49
CA PHE A 261 8.87 12.86 -38.42
C PHE A 261 9.03 13.48 -37.02
N ILE A 262 9.95 14.43 -36.87
CA ILE A 262 10.16 15.17 -35.62
C ILE A 262 8.95 16.05 -35.25
N ASP A 263 8.29 16.66 -36.24
CA ASP A 263 7.06 17.43 -36.00
C ASP A 263 5.91 16.49 -35.58
N ILE A 264 5.81 15.31 -36.20
CA ILE A 264 4.83 14.27 -35.81
C ILE A 264 5.11 13.80 -34.38
N LEU A 265 6.34 13.43 -34.06
CA LEU A 265 6.74 12.97 -32.73
C LEU A 265 6.49 14.05 -31.67
N LYS A 266 6.79 15.32 -31.98
CA LYS A 266 6.51 16.46 -31.12
C LYS A 266 5.01 16.63 -30.87
N GLN A 267 4.19 16.54 -31.92
CA GLN A 267 2.73 16.60 -31.79
C GLN A 267 2.21 15.42 -30.97
N SER A 268 2.72 14.20 -31.16
CA SER A 268 2.33 13.02 -30.39
C SER A 268 2.67 13.15 -28.91
N VAL A 269 3.86 13.64 -28.57
CA VAL A 269 4.28 13.87 -27.18
C VAL A 269 3.41 14.94 -26.52
N GLN A 270 3.19 16.07 -27.20
CA GLN A 270 2.33 17.15 -26.67
C GLN A 270 0.88 16.70 -26.50
N PHE A 271 0.34 15.97 -27.48
CA PHE A 271 -0.99 15.39 -27.40
C PHE A 271 -1.11 14.42 -26.22
N ARG A 272 -0.08 13.60 -25.97
CA ARG A 272 -0.12 12.68 -24.82
C ARG A 272 -0.02 13.41 -23.49
N ILE A 273 0.77 14.47 -23.37
CA ILE A 273 0.82 15.29 -22.15
C ILE A 273 -0.58 15.91 -21.87
N ARG A 274 -1.32 16.30 -22.91
CA ARG A 274 -2.72 16.75 -22.75
C ARG A 274 -3.63 15.62 -22.27
N ILE A 275 -3.57 14.43 -22.87
CA ILE A 275 -4.34 13.28 -22.38
C ILE A 275 -3.98 12.95 -20.93
N TYR A 276 -2.70 13.01 -20.57
CA TYR A 276 -2.28 12.81 -19.18
C TYR A 276 -2.96 13.83 -18.26
N LYS A 277 -3.02 15.10 -18.66
CA LYS A 277 -3.70 16.15 -17.90
C LYS A 277 -5.20 15.89 -17.80
N ASP A 278 -5.84 15.44 -18.86
CA ASP A 278 -7.25 15.07 -18.87
C ASP A 278 -7.52 13.88 -17.92
N GLU A 279 -6.70 12.83 -17.98
CA GLU A 279 -6.77 11.67 -17.07
C GLU A 279 -6.52 12.07 -15.61
N ALA A 280 -5.58 12.98 -15.38
CA ALA A 280 -5.35 13.57 -14.06
C ALA A 280 -6.59 14.35 -13.60
N LEU A 281 -7.21 15.16 -14.45
CA LEU A 281 -8.43 15.90 -14.11
C LEU A 281 -9.61 14.98 -13.79
N GLU A 282 -9.78 13.88 -14.53
CA GLU A 282 -10.83 12.87 -14.29
C GLU A 282 -10.71 12.19 -12.91
N THR A 283 -9.47 11.97 -12.45
CA THR A 283 -9.18 11.31 -11.16
C THR A 283 -8.99 12.29 -10.00
N THR A 284 -9.00 13.60 -10.29
CA THR A 284 -8.72 14.64 -9.31
C THR A 284 -9.94 14.95 -8.44
N PRO A 285 -9.78 15.06 -7.11
CA PRO A 285 -10.85 15.55 -6.24
C PRO A 285 -11.33 16.95 -6.63
N GLU A 286 -12.65 17.20 -6.57
CA GLU A 286 -13.26 18.46 -7.05
C GLU A 286 -12.56 19.74 -6.56
N PHE A 287 -12.15 19.77 -5.28
CA PHE A 287 -11.51 20.94 -4.67
C PHE A 287 -10.10 21.25 -5.23
N MET A 288 -9.49 20.34 -5.98
CA MET A 288 -8.19 20.51 -6.63
C MET A 288 -8.29 20.85 -8.12
N GLY A 289 -9.42 20.60 -8.77
CA GLY A 289 -9.57 20.67 -10.24
C GLY A 289 -9.12 22.02 -10.82
N ASN A 290 -9.59 23.12 -10.21
CA ASN A 290 -9.22 24.48 -10.62
C ASN A 290 -7.71 24.76 -10.55
N ASN A 291 -6.99 24.12 -9.62
CA ASN A 291 -5.55 24.31 -9.47
C ASN A 291 -4.77 23.46 -10.50
N LEU A 292 -5.25 22.24 -10.78
CA LEU A 292 -4.67 21.35 -11.77
C LEU A 292 -4.84 21.88 -13.19
N GLU A 293 -6.02 22.40 -13.53
CA GLU A 293 -6.29 22.99 -14.84
C GLU A 293 -5.33 24.14 -15.17
N LYS A 294 -4.99 24.96 -14.17
CA LYS A 294 -4.08 26.10 -14.27
C LYS A 294 -2.59 25.74 -14.26
N ILE A 295 -2.23 24.46 -14.20
CA ILE A 295 -0.83 24.02 -14.25
C ILE A 295 -0.34 23.95 -15.69
N ASN A 296 0.94 24.27 -15.90
CA ASN A 296 1.58 24.11 -17.20
C ASN A 296 1.63 22.62 -17.57
N ASP A 297 1.40 22.31 -18.84
CA ASP A 297 1.40 20.96 -19.40
C ASP A 297 2.67 20.18 -19.00
N CYS A 298 3.87 20.77 -18.98
CA CYS A 298 5.06 20.01 -18.55
C CYS A 298 5.11 19.74 -17.03
N HIS A 299 4.48 20.59 -16.22
CA HIS A 299 4.42 20.43 -14.76
C HIS A 299 3.39 19.40 -14.32
N VAL A 300 2.43 19.05 -15.18
CA VAL A 300 1.42 18.03 -14.87
C VAL A 300 2.07 16.65 -14.64
N LEU A 301 3.23 16.39 -15.23
CA LEU A 301 3.95 15.11 -15.09
C LEU A 301 4.48 14.86 -13.67
N PHE A 302 4.56 15.92 -12.83
CA PHE A 302 4.87 15.81 -11.39
C PHE A 302 3.64 15.46 -10.54
N VAL A 303 2.43 15.45 -11.11
CA VAL A 303 1.21 15.01 -10.42
C VAL A 303 1.00 13.53 -10.71
N LYS A 304 1.12 12.66 -9.70
CA LYS A 304 0.91 11.22 -9.85
C LYS A 304 -0.46 10.78 -9.37
N ARG A 305 -0.94 9.64 -9.88
CA ARG A 305 -2.22 9.05 -9.45
C ARG A 305 -2.26 8.84 -7.94
N LYS A 306 -1.15 8.35 -7.35
CA LYS A 306 -1.00 8.18 -5.90
C LYS A 306 -1.14 9.48 -5.10
N ASP A 307 -0.72 10.62 -5.66
CA ASP A 307 -0.92 11.91 -5.00
C ASP A 307 -2.41 12.26 -4.98
N LEU A 308 -3.10 12.12 -6.13
CA LEU A 308 -4.53 12.39 -6.24
C LEU A 308 -5.37 11.46 -5.33
N GLU A 309 -5.02 10.19 -5.28
CA GLU A 309 -5.61 9.20 -4.36
C GLU A 309 -5.42 9.62 -2.90
N LEU A 310 -4.23 10.08 -2.51
CA LEU A 310 -3.98 10.59 -1.16
C LEU A 310 -4.91 11.76 -0.82
N PHE A 311 -5.06 12.75 -1.71
CA PHE A 311 -5.94 13.89 -1.49
C PHE A 311 -7.42 13.48 -1.41
N SER A 312 -7.85 12.55 -2.26
CA SER A 312 -9.20 11.98 -2.24
C SER A 312 -9.47 11.30 -0.89
N ASN A 313 -8.56 10.43 -0.46
CA ASN A 313 -8.62 9.70 0.80
C ASN A 313 -8.62 10.64 2.02
N LEU A 314 -7.79 11.68 2.02
CA LEU A 314 -7.75 12.68 3.10
C LEU A 314 -9.05 13.49 3.19
N SER A 315 -9.67 13.80 2.05
CA SER A 315 -10.93 14.54 2.01
C SER A 315 -12.08 13.78 2.69
N GLY A 316 -12.11 12.45 2.53
CA GLY A 316 -13.08 11.56 3.19
C GLY A 316 -12.92 11.48 4.71
N ILE A 317 -11.69 11.61 5.22
CA ILE A 317 -11.37 11.47 6.65
C ILE A 317 -11.55 12.78 7.40
N LEU A 318 -10.89 13.86 6.95
CA LEU A 318 -10.74 15.07 7.77
C LEU A 318 -11.93 16.04 7.68
N ARG A 319 -12.72 15.98 6.59
CA ARG A 319 -13.85 16.89 6.30
C ARG A 319 -13.58 18.38 6.62
N ASN A 320 -12.31 18.81 6.57
CA ASN A 320 -11.88 20.15 6.94
C ASN A 320 -11.49 20.93 5.66
N THR A 321 -12.44 21.68 5.13
CA THR A 321 -12.28 22.41 3.85
C THR A 321 -11.14 23.42 3.90
N LYS A 322 -10.93 24.11 5.04
CA LYS A 322 -9.83 25.06 5.22
C LYS A 322 -8.47 24.39 5.09
N TYR A 323 -8.28 23.25 5.75
CA TYR A 323 -7.05 22.46 5.65
C TYR A 323 -6.85 21.94 4.22
N MET A 324 -7.87 21.32 3.62
CA MET A 324 -7.78 20.76 2.26
C MET A 324 -7.41 21.82 1.22
N ASN A 325 -8.01 23.02 1.30
CA ASN A 325 -7.68 24.14 0.41
C ASN A 325 -6.24 24.62 0.61
N SER A 326 -5.81 24.79 1.87
CA SER A 326 -4.44 25.24 2.19
C SER A 326 -3.39 24.22 1.74
N MET A 327 -3.62 22.93 1.98
CA MET A 327 -2.77 21.82 1.54
C MET A 327 -2.68 21.76 0.01
N THR A 328 -3.81 21.89 -0.69
CA THR A 328 -3.88 21.94 -2.16
C THR A 328 -3.06 23.10 -2.72
N GLN A 329 -3.20 24.29 -2.14
CA GLN A 329 -2.43 25.46 -2.56
C GLN A 329 -0.92 25.25 -2.37
N ARG A 330 -0.49 24.68 -1.23
CA ARG A 330 0.93 24.35 -0.99
C ARG A 330 1.46 23.33 -1.99
N TYR A 331 0.70 22.26 -2.24
CA TYR A 331 1.06 21.22 -3.19
C TYR A 331 1.29 21.77 -4.59
N PHE A 332 0.33 22.52 -5.14
CA PHE A 332 0.48 23.10 -6.48
C PHE A 332 1.51 24.23 -6.53
N LYS A 333 1.72 24.99 -5.44
CA LYS A 333 2.82 25.96 -5.35
C LYS A 333 4.17 25.25 -5.43
N MET A 334 4.31 24.12 -4.73
CA MET A 334 5.50 23.29 -4.79
C MET A 334 5.73 22.78 -6.20
N ILE A 335 4.73 22.16 -6.84
CA ILE A 335 4.87 21.65 -8.22
C ILE A 335 5.28 22.76 -9.20
N LYS A 336 4.66 23.94 -9.13
CA LYS A 336 5.02 25.07 -10.01
C LYS A 336 6.46 25.55 -9.80
N SER A 337 7.00 25.38 -8.60
CA SER A 337 8.38 25.73 -8.26
C SER A 337 9.41 24.67 -8.67
N LEU A 338 8.99 23.45 -9.02
CA LEU A 338 9.88 22.40 -9.46
C LEU A 338 10.47 22.75 -10.84
N GLN A 339 11.79 22.91 -10.87
CA GLN A 339 12.62 22.99 -12.08
C GLN A 339 13.78 21.98 -12.08
N PRO A 340 13.63 20.73 -11.57
CA PRO A 340 14.70 19.77 -11.68
C PRO A 340 14.79 19.23 -13.11
N ASN A 341 16.01 19.05 -13.60
CA ASN A 341 16.28 18.43 -14.90
C ASN A 341 15.89 16.93 -14.95
N GLN A 342 15.39 16.37 -13.84
CA GLN A 342 14.92 15.00 -13.70
C GLN A 342 13.73 14.94 -12.73
N LEU A 343 12.65 14.24 -13.12
CA LEU A 343 11.45 14.02 -12.30
C LEU A 343 11.76 13.25 -11.01
N ARG A 344 12.64 12.25 -11.10
CA ARG A 344 13.04 11.39 -9.96
C ARG A 344 13.62 12.15 -8.78
N ALA A 345 14.28 13.29 -8.98
CA ALA A 345 14.82 14.10 -7.89
C ALA A 345 13.75 14.94 -7.18
N ALA A 346 12.57 15.09 -7.80
CA ALA A 346 11.48 15.93 -7.33
C ALA A 346 10.37 15.14 -6.64
N LEU A 347 10.31 13.83 -6.90
CA LEU A 347 9.24 12.93 -6.45
C LEU A 347 9.75 11.96 -5.37
N PRO A 348 8.87 11.50 -4.46
CA PRO A 348 7.45 11.84 -4.37
C PRO A 348 7.22 13.27 -3.85
N THR A 349 6.11 13.89 -4.25
CA THR A 349 5.69 15.23 -3.80
C THR A 349 4.76 15.16 -2.58
N THR A 350 4.32 13.96 -2.21
CA THR A 350 3.50 13.69 -1.04
C THR A 350 4.08 12.55 -0.20
N ASN A 351 3.66 12.47 1.06
CA ASN A 351 4.06 11.40 1.96
C ASN A 351 2.83 10.62 2.44
N HIS A 352 2.75 9.34 2.07
CA HIS A 352 1.61 8.48 2.38
C HIS A 352 1.41 8.23 3.89
N ILE A 353 2.44 8.43 4.72
CA ILE A 353 2.34 8.39 6.19
C ILE A 353 1.26 9.35 6.69
N LEU A 354 1.11 10.52 6.04
CA LEU A 354 0.14 11.54 6.42
C LEU A 354 -1.29 11.00 6.44
N PHE A 355 -1.67 10.14 5.48
CA PHE A 355 -3.00 9.53 5.44
C PHE A 355 -3.31 8.75 6.72
N PHE A 356 -2.39 7.87 7.12
CA PHE A 356 -2.58 7.03 8.30
C PHE A 356 -2.51 7.82 9.60
N LEU A 357 -1.72 8.89 9.65
CA LEU A 357 -1.72 9.83 10.78
C LEU A 357 -3.07 10.54 10.93
N CYS A 358 -3.64 11.02 9.81
CA CYS A 358 -4.96 11.67 9.82
C CYS A 358 -6.06 10.68 10.23
N LYS A 359 -5.99 9.43 9.76
CA LYS A 359 -6.89 8.35 10.18
C LYS A 359 -6.81 8.09 11.68
N SER A 360 -5.59 7.99 12.22
CA SER A 360 -5.32 7.81 13.65
C SER A 360 -5.88 8.95 14.49
N LEU A 361 -5.65 10.19 14.07
CA LEU A 361 -6.19 11.36 14.75
C LEU A 361 -7.72 11.33 14.73
N SER A 362 -8.34 11.04 13.59
CA SER A 362 -9.80 10.90 13.47
C SER A 362 -10.37 9.86 14.43
N ASP A 363 -9.76 8.67 14.52
CA ASP A 363 -10.24 7.59 15.37
C ASP A 363 -10.11 7.94 16.86
N ILE A 364 -8.96 8.49 17.27
CA ILE A 364 -8.75 8.92 18.67
C ILE A 364 -9.67 10.09 19.02
N VAL A 365 -9.83 11.08 18.13
CA VAL A 365 -10.75 12.21 18.35
C VAL A 365 -12.18 11.70 18.53
N LYS A 366 -12.64 10.75 17.72
CA LYS A 366 -13.96 10.12 17.90
C LYS A 366 -14.09 9.44 19.26
N GLU A 367 -13.07 8.73 19.72
CA GLU A 367 -13.08 8.09 21.04
C GLU A 367 -13.14 9.12 22.18
N VAL A 368 -12.37 10.21 22.09
CA VAL A 368 -12.39 11.29 23.10
C VAL A 368 -13.73 12.04 23.07
N VAL A 369 -14.27 12.36 21.90
CA VAL A 369 -15.59 13.00 21.74
C VAL A 369 -16.69 12.09 22.30
N ALA A 370 -16.58 10.77 22.18
CA ALA A 370 -17.55 9.84 22.77
C ALA A 370 -17.53 9.83 24.31
N LYS A 371 -16.41 10.24 24.93
CA LYS A 371 -16.23 10.28 26.40
C LYS A 371 -16.35 11.68 27.00
N THR A 372 -16.41 12.73 26.18
CA THR A 372 -16.38 14.12 26.62
C THR A 372 -17.47 14.96 25.93
N SER A 373 -17.74 16.15 26.47
CA SER A 373 -18.64 17.11 25.82
C SER A 373 -17.95 17.95 24.72
N CYS A 374 -16.64 17.80 24.54
CA CYS A 374 -15.83 18.59 23.62
C CYS A 374 -15.91 18.02 22.20
N ARG A 375 -16.43 18.80 21.25
CA ARG A 375 -16.50 18.41 19.82
C ARG A 375 -15.24 18.81 19.03
N ASP A 376 -14.58 19.88 19.44
CA ASP A 376 -13.44 20.46 18.73
C ASP A 376 -12.14 20.26 19.51
N ILE A 377 -11.45 19.15 19.22
CA ILE A 377 -10.21 18.75 19.88
C ILE A 377 -8.98 19.29 19.14
N ALA A 378 -9.02 19.27 17.80
CA ALA A 378 -7.92 19.70 16.95
C ALA A 378 -8.42 20.62 15.83
N GLN A 379 -7.69 21.70 15.55
CA GLN A 379 -7.99 22.63 14.46
C GLN A 379 -6.75 23.03 13.69
N TYR A 380 -7.00 23.39 12.43
CA TYR A 380 -6.00 23.93 11.54
C TYR A 380 -6.00 25.47 11.59
N ILE A 381 -5.01 26.04 12.27
CA ILE A 381 -4.80 27.49 12.51
C ILE A 381 -3.38 27.84 12.10
N ASP A 382 -3.15 29.01 11.51
CA ASP A 382 -1.80 29.52 11.16
C ASP A 382 -0.91 28.53 10.40
N ASN A 383 -1.53 27.82 9.45
CA ASN A 383 -0.93 26.75 8.65
C ASN A 383 -0.46 25.51 9.43
N GLY A 384 -0.85 25.33 10.68
CA GLY A 384 -0.53 24.16 11.51
C GLY A 384 -1.75 23.52 12.15
N TRP A 385 -1.63 22.24 12.46
CA TRP A 385 -2.55 21.52 13.32
C TRP A 385 -2.22 21.77 14.79
N HIS A 386 -3.20 22.23 15.55
CA HIS A 386 -3.08 22.56 16.96
C HIS A 386 -4.20 21.92 17.77
N GLN A 387 -3.90 21.55 19.01
CA GLN A 387 -4.90 21.20 20.00
C GLN A 387 -5.52 22.51 20.52
N ILE A 388 -6.85 22.64 20.46
CA ILE A 388 -7.53 23.92 20.74
C ILE A 388 -7.85 24.06 22.22
N ASN A 389 -8.17 22.96 22.88
CA ASN A 389 -8.71 22.94 24.23
C ASN A 389 -8.00 21.93 25.11
N VAL A 390 -7.91 22.25 26.40
CA VAL A 390 -7.73 21.24 27.44
C VAL A 390 -8.98 20.36 27.41
N ILE A 391 -8.79 19.05 27.28
CA ILE A 391 -9.90 18.11 27.14
C ILE A 391 -10.65 18.08 28.49
N PRO A 392 -11.94 18.47 28.55
CA PRO A 392 -12.69 18.54 29.79
C PRO A 392 -13.16 17.13 30.17
N TRP A 393 -12.28 16.38 30.82
CA TRP A 393 -12.64 15.09 31.41
C TRP A 393 -13.64 15.31 32.55
N ASN A 394 -14.70 14.49 32.62
CA ASN A 394 -15.77 14.63 33.61
C ASN A 394 -15.32 14.34 35.06
N SER A 395 -14.12 13.79 35.23
CA SER A 395 -13.49 13.38 36.50
C SER A 395 -11.96 13.42 36.36
N THR A 396 -11.22 13.05 37.42
CA THR A 396 -9.76 12.86 37.33
C THR A 396 -9.45 11.86 36.20
N PRO A 397 -8.68 12.25 35.17
CA PRO A 397 -8.53 11.44 33.97
C PRO A 397 -7.80 10.13 34.28
N SER A 398 -8.40 9.03 33.85
CA SER A 398 -7.80 7.70 33.86
C SER A 398 -6.50 7.66 33.06
N THR A 399 -5.66 6.65 33.29
CA THR A 399 -4.43 6.44 32.51
C THR A 399 -4.72 6.33 31.01
N LEU A 400 -5.83 5.68 30.61
CA LEU A 400 -6.26 5.62 29.22
C LEU A 400 -6.55 7.01 28.63
N GLU A 401 -7.28 7.86 29.35
CA GLU A 401 -7.64 9.20 28.89
C GLU A 401 -6.40 10.10 28.74
N ARG A 402 -5.45 10.01 29.68
CA ARG A 402 -4.16 10.69 29.58
C ARG A 402 -3.33 10.19 28.39
N CYS A 403 -3.33 8.87 28.13
CA CYS A 403 -2.67 8.30 26.95
C CYS A 403 -3.31 8.75 25.64
N LEU A 404 -4.65 8.89 25.57
CA LEU A 404 -5.34 9.40 24.38
C LEU A 404 -4.95 10.87 24.11
N GLU A 405 -4.92 11.71 25.16
CA GLU A 405 -4.48 13.10 25.04
C GLU A 405 -3.02 13.21 24.59
N HIS A 406 -2.13 12.39 25.14
CA HIS A 406 -0.72 12.38 24.74
C HIS A 406 -0.53 11.93 23.29
N GLN A 407 -1.25 10.89 22.87
CA GLN A 407 -1.25 10.44 21.47
C GLN A 407 -1.73 11.55 20.53
N ILE A 408 -2.76 12.31 20.88
CA ILE A 408 -3.21 13.46 20.08
C ILE A 408 -2.05 14.46 19.91
N LYS A 409 -1.37 14.83 21.00
CA LYS A 409 -0.24 15.79 20.94
C LYS A 409 0.87 15.29 20.01
N MET A 410 1.25 14.02 20.10
CA MET A 410 2.29 13.44 19.25
C MET A 410 1.84 13.30 17.78
N LEU A 411 0.60 12.87 17.55
CA LEU A 411 0.03 12.79 16.20
C LEU A 411 -0.04 14.16 15.52
N LEU A 412 -0.41 15.23 16.23
CA LEU A 412 -0.41 16.58 15.68
C LEU A 412 1.03 17.04 15.32
N LYS A 413 2.04 16.71 16.13
CA LYS A 413 3.45 16.97 15.79
C LYS A 413 3.87 16.23 14.52
N LEU A 414 3.53 14.94 14.42
CA LEU A 414 3.83 14.10 13.25
C LEU A 414 3.10 14.60 12.00
N MET A 415 1.81 14.94 12.10
CA MET A 415 1.02 15.50 11.01
C MET A 415 1.61 16.81 10.51
N ASN A 416 2.01 17.71 11.41
CA ASN A 416 2.69 18.96 11.05
C ASN A 416 4.07 18.75 10.41
N HIS A 417 4.75 17.64 10.72
CA HIS A 417 6.04 17.31 10.09
C HIS A 417 5.85 16.78 8.67
N PHE A 418 4.92 15.85 8.48
CA PHE A 418 4.62 15.16 7.22
C PHE A 418 3.58 15.87 6.33
N ASP A 419 3.11 17.06 6.71
CA ASP A 419 2.15 17.87 5.96
C ASP A 419 2.68 18.24 4.56
N VAL A 420 1.80 18.22 3.56
CA VAL A 420 2.16 18.40 2.15
C VAL A 420 2.70 19.81 1.91
N GLY A 421 3.82 19.87 1.18
CA GLY A 421 4.48 21.12 0.81
C GLY A 421 5.29 21.79 1.91
N ARG A 422 5.48 21.14 3.07
CA ARG A 422 6.46 21.57 4.07
C ARG A 422 7.86 21.06 3.73
N SER A 423 8.88 21.84 4.09
CA SER A 423 10.29 21.48 3.92
C SER A 423 10.70 20.22 4.70
N THR A 424 9.96 19.90 5.76
CA THR A 424 10.21 18.74 6.62
C THR A 424 9.55 17.45 6.14
N SER A 425 8.61 17.51 5.20
CA SER A 425 7.72 16.37 4.85
C SER A 425 8.44 15.16 4.26
N MET A 426 9.59 15.40 3.65
CA MET A 426 10.48 14.39 3.07
C MET A 426 11.71 14.10 3.95
N LEU A 427 11.84 14.81 5.07
CA LEU A 427 12.91 14.58 6.04
C LEU A 427 12.45 13.57 7.08
N ARG A 428 13.41 12.84 7.64
CA ARG A 428 13.15 11.95 8.76
C ARG A 428 12.65 12.76 9.97
N PHE A 429 11.62 12.26 10.64
CA PHE A 429 11.12 12.89 11.85
C PHE A 429 12.20 12.89 12.95
N PRO A 430 12.59 14.05 13.49
CA PRO A 430 13.67 14.17 14.46
C PRO A 430 13.19 13.70 15.84
N TYR A 431 13.27 12.40 16.08
CA TYR A 431 12.92 11.76 17.34
C TYR A 431 14.07 10.90 17.85
N ALA A 432 14.44 11.08 19.11
CA ALA A 432 15.38 10.20 19.81
C ALA A 432 14.56 9.23 20.67
N PHE A 433 14.74 7.93 20.42
CA PHE A 433 14.06 6.90 21.20
C PHE A 433 14.50 6.96 22.66
N LYS A 434 13.52 7.00 23.55
CA LYS A 434 13.71 7.14 24.99
C LYS A 434 13.72 5.78 25.67
N SER A 435 12.64 5.01 25.52
CA SER A 435 12.51 3.66 26.08
C SER A 435 13.10 2.59 25.17
N PHE A 436 13.12 2.86 23.86
CA PHE A 436 13.71 1.95 22.87
C PHE A 436 15.05 2.41 22.30
N GLY A 437 15.85 3.16 23.05
CA GLY A 437 17.13 3.73 22.60
C GLY A 437 18.10 2.73 21.96
N ASP A 438 18.03 1.45 22.35
CA ASP A 438 18.94 0.38 21.91
C ASP A 438 18.42 -0.48 20.74
N ILE A 439 17.31 -0.12 20.08
CA ILE A 439 16.78 -0.89 18.92
C ILE A 439 17.85 -1.13 17.85
N GLU A 440 18.71 -0.14 17.59
CA GLU A 440 19.68 -0.16 16.49
C GLU A 440 20.87 -1.10 16.76
N SER A 441 21.06 -1.56 18.01
CA SER A 441 22.26 -2.28 18.45
C SER A 441 22.07 -3.80 18.59
N ASN A 442 20.84 -4.33 18.41
CA ASN A 442 20.55 -5.75 18.62
C ASN A 442 20.67 -6.57 17.33
N PRO A 443 21.48 -7.66 17.30
CA PRO A 443 21.62 -8.55 16.15
C PRO A 443 20.30 -9.16 15.64
N GLU A 444 19.36 -9.47 16.54
CA GLU A 444 18.04 -10.01 16.17
C GLU A 444 17.21 -8.98 15.39
N PHE A 445 17.28 -7.70 15.79
CA PHE A 445 16.57 -6.60 15.12
C PHE A 445 17.26 -6.14 13.84
N ALA A 446 18.59 -6.26 13.74
CA ALA A 446 19.34 -5.86 12.55
C ALA A 446 18.84 -6.58 11.28
N HIS A 447 18.60 -7.90 11.35
CA HIS A 447 18.08 -8.66 10.21
C HIS A 447 16.67 -8.22 9.81
N VAL A 448 15.81 -7.95 10.78
CA VAL A 448 14.46 -7.45 10.51
C VAL A 448 14.51 -6.07 9.87
N ILE A 449 15.30 -5.15 10.43
CA ILE A 449 15.40 -3.77 9.90
C ILE A 449 15.89 -3.82 8.46
N GLU A 450 16.81 -4.73 8.14
CA GLU A 450 17.26 -4.98 6.77
C GLU A 450 16.11 -5.47 5.87
N GLN A 451 15.30 -6.44 6.32
CA GLN A 451 14.13 -6.92 5.58
C GLN A 451 13.08 -5.80 5.38
N ALA A 452 12.79 -5.02 6.41
CA ALA A 452 11.85 -3.91 6.34
C ALA A 452 12.33 -2.86 5.33
N ASN A 453 13.62 -2.49 5.35
CA ASN A 453 14.19 -1.59 4.36
C ASN A 453 14.02 -2.10 2.93
N LYS A 454 14.23 -3.39 2.69
CA LYS A 454 14.00 -4.01 1.38
C LYS A 454 12.54 -3.88 0.93
N VAL A 455 11.57 -4.12 1.83
CA VAL A 455 10.14 -4.05 1.53
C VAL A 455 9.68 -2.62 1.23
N PHE A 456 10.08 -1.63 2.03
CA PHE A 456 9.70 -0.23 1.84
C PHE A 456 10.58 0.49 0.80
N GLY A 457 11.43 -0.24 0.08
CA GLY A 457 12.23 0.31 -1.02
C GLY A 457 13.35 1.25 -0.58
N ARG A 458 13.81 1.16 0.68
CA ARG A 458 15.07 1.80 1.10
C ARG A 458 16.24 0.91 0.68
N PRO A 459 17.13 1.36 -0.22
CA PRO A 459 18.31 0.58 -0.55
C PRO A 459 19.13 0.34 0.73
N SER A 460 19.55 -0.92 0.94
CA SER A 460 20.42 -1.37 2.05
C SER A 460 21.77 -0.64 2.12
N SER A 461 22.07 0.21 1.15
CA SER A 461 23.15 1.18 1.18
C SER A 461 22.55 2.57 1.34
N ALA A 462 22.67 3.13 2.55
CA ALA A 462 22.69 4.57 2.68
C ALA A 462 23.82 5.12 1.79
N MET A 463 23.50 5.54 0.56
CA MET A 463 24.32 6.50 -0.15
C MET A 463 24.32 7.75 0.73
N PRO A 464 25.46 8.13 1.34
CA PRO A 464 25.53 9.41 2.01
C PRO A 464 25.26 10.46 0.94
N LEU A 465 24.44 11.45 1.25
CA LEU A 465 24.58 12.75 0.63
C LEU A 465 26.02 13.23 0.90
N LYS A 466 26.96 12.88 0.01
CA LYS A 466 28.30 13.47 -0.02
C LYS A 466 28.20 14.83 -0.68
N PHE A 467 27.83 15.84 0.10
CA PHE A 467 28.10 17.27 -0.08
C PHE A 467 27.96 17.87 1.32
N PHE A 468 28.98 18.14 2.15
CA PHE A 468 30.38 18.50 1.97
C PHE A 468 31.24 17.82 3.04
N GLY A 469 32.47 17.43 2.70
CA GLY A 469 33.41 16.88 3.68
C GLY A 469 34.70 16.39 3.03
N LYS A 470 35.64 17.31 2.84
CA LYS A 470 37.07 17.03 2.63
C LYS A 470 37.53 16.15 3.82
N TYR A 471 38.49 15.26 3.61
CA TYR A 471 39.07 14.28 4.55
C TYR A 471 38.46 12.88 4.47
N GLY A 472 39.21 12.00 3.80
CA GLY A 472 38.91 10.59 3.65
C GLY A 472 39.15 9.83 4.95
N TYR A 473 38.07 9.28 5.49
CA TYR A 473 38.06 8.01 6.19
C TYR A 473 36.88 7.22 5.63
N SER A 474 37.14 5.98 5.21
CA SER A 474 36.13 5.00 4.84
C SER A 474 35.26 4.72 6.08
N ALA A 475 34.04 5.23 6.08
CA ALA A 475 33.05 4.93 7.11
C ALA A 475 32.71 3.42 7.10
N PRO A 476 32.39 2.82 8.27
CA PRO A 476 31.89 1.45 8.33
C PRO A 476 30.65 1.32 7.43
N SER A 477 30.40 0.13 6.89
CA SER A 477 29.15 -0.22 6.21
C SER A 477 27.97 0.37 6.98
N ALA A 478 27.22 1.28 6.36
CA ALA A 478 26.16 2.04 7.04
C ALA A 478 25.20 1.08 7.74
N MET A 479 25.03 1.26 9.06
CA MET A 479 24.10 0.47 9.86
C MET A 479 22.69 0.50 9.24
N PRO A 480 21.94 -0.62 9.23
CA PRO A 480 20.60 -0.66 8.67
C PRO A 480 19.70 0.32 9.44
N VAL A 481 19.07 1.24 8.69
CA VAL A 481 18.29 2.36 9.26
C VAL A 481 16.81 2.02 9.22
N LEU A 482 16.07 2.15 10.33
CA LEU A 482 14.62 1.90 10.33
C LEU A 482 13.86 2.75 9.28
N PRO A 483 12.99 2.17 8.43
CA PRO A 483 12.12 2.93 7.51
C PRO A 483 11.27 3.96 8.27
N ASP A 484 10.95 5.09 7.65
CA ASP A 484 10.19 6.15 8.33
C ASP A 484 8.73 5.71 8.56
N GLU A 485 8.21 4.88 7.67
CA GLU A 485 6.92 4.19 7.73
C GLU A 485 6.75 3.45 9.06
N LEU A 486 7.76 2.69 9.46
CA LEU A 486 7.75 1.93 10.73
C LEU A 486 8.15 2.82 11.91
N ARG A 487 9.15 3.69 11.70
CA ARG A 487 9.69 4.59 12.74
C ARG A 487 8.59 5.44 13.37
N VAL A 488 7.69 6.00 12.58
CA VAL A 488 6.63 6.89 13.08
C VAL A 488 5.73 6.20 14.12
N TRP A 489 5.37 4.94 13.89
CA TRP A 489 4.55 4.16 14.80
C TRP A 489 5.29 3.77 16.07
N ILE A 490 6.55 3.33 15.93
CA ILE A 490 7.40 3.03 17.09
C ILE A 490 7.67 4.32 17.90
N CYS A 491 7.86 5.48 17.27
CA CYS A 491 7.99 6.76 17.95
C CYS A 491 6.74 7.09 18.77
N LEU A 492 5.54 6.91 18.20
CA LEU A 492 4.29 7.16 18.91
C LEU A 492 4.14 6.23 20.13
N LEU A 493 4.49 4.95 19.97
CA LEU A 493 4.51 3.98 21.05
C LEU A 493 5.53 4.37 22.13
N ASP A 494 6.76 4.68 21.75
CA ASP A 494 7.87 5.03 22.65
C ASP A 494 7.56 6.28 23.47
N ASP A 495 7.08 7.33 22.81
CA ASP A 495 6.77 8.62 23.45
C ASP A 495 5.66 8.42 24.48
N THR A 496 4.62 7.69 24.10
CA THR A 496 3.49 7.41 24.99
C THR A 496 3.89 6.50 26.15
N ILE A 497 4.66 5.43 25.90
CA ILE A 497 5.10 4.53 26.98
C ILE A 497 5.98 5.29 27.96
N THR A 498 6.99 6.02 27.46
CA THR A 498 7.95 6.70 28.32
C THR A 498 7.28 7.71 29.24
N GLU A 499 6.30 8.45 28.75
CA GLU A 499 5.56 9.44 29.54
C GLU A 499 4.86 8.82 30.76
N PHE A 500 4.22 7.66 30.59
CA PHE A 500 3.39 7.08 31.65
C PHE A 500 4.07 6.00 32.48
N PHE A 501 5.23 5.50 32.03
CA PHE A 501 5.80 4.26 32.54
C PHE A 501 7.31 4.28 32.81
N SER A 502 7.98 5.43 32.68
CA SER A 502 9.43 5.61 32.77
C SER A 502 10.11 5.08 34.06
N ASN A 503 9.37 4.91 35.17
CA ASN A 503 9.92 4.46 36.45
C ASN A 503 9.72 2.96 36.74
N ASN A 504 9.20 2.17 35.79
CA ASN A 504 8.87 0.77 36.04
C ASN A 504 9.83 -0.17 35.27
N GLN A 505 10.68 -0.91 36.00
CA GLN A 505 11.65 -1.85 35.41
C GLN A 505 11.00 -2.99 34.59
N TYR A 506 9.77 -3.39 34.93
CA TYR A 506 9.03 -4.38 34.14
C TYR A 506 8.68 -3.84 32.75
N ILE A 507 8.51 -2.53 32.62
CA ILE A 507 8.13 -1.89 31.37
C ILE A 507 9.30 -1.83 30.40
N LEU A 508 10.55 -1.75 30.89
CA LEU A 508 11.74 -1.93 30.05
C LEU A 508 11.84 -3.35 29.46
N LYS A 509 11.53 -4.39 30.27
CA LYS A 509 11.44 -5.77 29.76
C LYS A 509 10.31 -5.91 28.74
N LEU A 510 9.15 -5.34 29.04
CA LEU A 510 7.99 -5.28 28.14
C LEU A 510 8.33 -4.59 26.82
N CYS A 511 9.10 -3.50 26.84
CA CYS A 511 9.51 -2.76 25.64
C CYS A 511 10.21 -3.66 24.62
N SER A 512 11.14 -4.51 25.07
CA SER A 512 11.82 -5.47 24.18
C SER A 512 10.85 -6.49 23.55
N ALA A 513 9.84 -6.94 24.31
CA ALA A 513 8.83 -7.88 23.84
C ALA A 513 7.84 -7.21 22.89
N LEU A 514 7.47 -5.96 23.14
CA LEU A 514 6.57 -5.18 22.28
C LEU A 514 7.20 -4.87 20.92
N LEU A 515 8.50 -4.59 20.89
CA LEU A 515 9.22 -4.38 19.63
C LEU A 515 9.15 -5.58 18.70
N LYS A 516 9.13 -6.81 19.25
CA LYS A 516 8.97 -8.03 18.44
C LYS A 516 7.66 -8.04 17.65
N LEU A 517 6.58 -7.45 18.17
CA LEU A 517 5.30 -7.34 17.45
C LEU A 517 5.41 -6.49 16.17
N PHE A 518 6.26 -5.46 16.17
CA PHE A 518 6.44 -4.55 15.03
C PHE A 518 7.45 -5.06 14.01
N LEU A 519 8.17 -6.13 14.34
CA LEU A 519 9.40 -6.53 13.68
C LEU A 519 9.33 -7.94 13.06
N LEU A 520 8.16 -8.60 12.97
CA LEU A 520 8.09 -9.99 12.51
C LEU A 520 6.99 -10.27 11.48
N GLY A 521 7.37 -11.03 10.43
CA GLY A 521 6.50 -11.99 9.74
C GLY A 521 5.95 -11.63 8.36
N GLN A 522 5.28 -10.49 8.18
CA GLN A 522 4.51 -10.22 6.95
C GLN A 522 4.48 -8.73 6.59
N LEU A 523 5.62 -8.18 6.20
CA LEU A 523 5.73 -6.79 5.78
C LEU A 523 5.26 -6.64 4.32
N THR A 524 4.07 -6.08 4.10
CA THR A 524 3.52 -5.67 2.79
C THR A 524 3.14 -4.18 2.80
N VAL A 525 2.68 -3.56 1.71
CA VAL A 525 2.21 -2.15 1.75
C VAL A 525 0.94 -1.98 2.62
N ASP A 526 0.13 -3.03 2.78
CA ASP A 526 -0.96 -3.10 3.77
C ASP A 526 -0.46 -3.11 5.24
N SER A 527 0.85 -3.20 5.44
CA SER A 527 1.46 -3.13 6.77
C SER A 527 1.27 -1.78 7.46
N MET A 528 1.06 -0.67 6.75
CA MET A 528 0.90 0.64 7.40
C MET A 528 -0.36 0.74 8.24
N GLU A 529 -1.48 0.19 7.75
CA GLU A 529 -2.70 0.06 8.55
C GLU A 529 -2.48 -0.93 9.71
N SER A 530 -1.75 -2.01 9.45
CA SER A 530 -1.43 -3.02 10.46
C SER A 530 -0.62 -2.41 11.62
N PHE A 531 0.44 -1.66 11.32
CA PHE A 531 1.25 -0.97 12.32
C PHE A 531 0.45 0.06 13.10
N ARG A 532 -0.39 0.84 12.41
CA ARG A 532 -1.30 1.79 13.06
C ARG A 532 -2.20 1.08 14.07
N VAL A 533 -2.88 0.01 13.65
CA VAL A 533 -3.81 -0.76 14.48
C VAL A 533 -3.08 -1.41 15.66
N ILE A 534 -1.93 -2.03 15.44
CA ILE A 534 -1.11 -2.66 16.49
C ILE A 534 -0.64 -1.61 17.50
N THR A 535 -0.16 -0.44 17.04
CA THR A 535 0.32 0.65 17.90
C THR A 535 -0.75 1.14 18.85
N HIS A 536 -1.91 1.55 18.32
CA HIS A 536 -2.97 2.11 19.16
C HIS A 536 -3.56 1.08 20.12
N ASN A 537 -3.74 -0.16 19.67
CA ASN A 537 -4.24 -1.24 20.52
C ASN A 537 -3.23 -1.64 21.61
N THR A 538 -1.93 -1.66 21.29
CA THR A 538 -0.88 -1.86 22.29
C THR A 538 -0.91 -0.75 23.34
N ILE A 539 -0.92 0.52 22.91
CA ILE A 539 -0.99 1.66 23.83
C ILE A 539 -2.23 1.56 24.72
N ARG A 540 -3.38 1.20 24.15
CA ARG A 540 -4.64 1.01 24.88
C ARG A 540 -4.52 -0.07 25.96
N LEU A 541 -4.00 -1.25 25.60
CA LEU A 541 -3.78 -2.35 26.53
C LEU A 541 -2.88 -1.91 27.70
N LEU A 542 -1.74 -1.28 27.39
CA LEU A 542 -0.80 -0.81 28.40
C LEU A 542 -1.43 0.26 29.29
N ALA A 543 -2.19 1.19 28.72
CA ALA A 543 -2.85 2.24 29.49
C ALA A 543 -3.90 1.70 30.46
N GLN A 544 -4.58 0.59 30.11
CA GLN A 544 -5.55 -0.07 30.97
C GLN A 544 -4.90 -0.96 32.03
N ALA A 545 -3.80 -1.64 31.70
CA ALA A 545 -3.02 -2.41 32.66
C ALA A 545 -2.18 -1.52 33.62
N GLY A 546 -1.87 -0.30 33.19
CA GLY A 546 -0.91 0.59 33.84
C GLY A 546 -1.19 0.93 35.29
N SER A 547 -2.46 0.98 35.71
CA SER A 547 -2.83 1.24 37.12
C SER A 547 -2.44 0.11 38.07
N PHE A 548 -2.24 -1.11 37.56
CA PHE A 548 -1.92 -2.31 38.35
C PHE A 548 -0.44 -2.63 38.41
N MET A 549 0.37 -1.87 37.67
CA MET A 549 1.80 -2.10 37.54
C MET A 549 2.55 -1.46 38.70
N ASN A 550 2.38 -2.04 39.89
CA ASN A 550 3.10 -1.69 41.11
C ASN A 550 4.30 -2.63 41.28
N PRO A 551 5.53 -2.12 41.53
CA PRO A 551 6.70 -2.93 41.85
C PRO A 551 6.52 -3.90 43.03
N GLN A 552 5.52 -3.69 43.88
CA GLN A 552 5.22 -4.54 45.03
C GLN A 552 4.23 -5.70 44.74
N ASN A 553 3.60 -5.72 43.55
CA ASN A 553 2.66 -6.78 43.13
C ASN A 553 3.16 -7.48 41.85
N ASP A 554 3.88 -8.59 42.02
CA ASP A 554 4.46 -9.36 40.92
C ASP A 554 3.42 -10.07 40.04
N GLN A 555 2.20 -10.29 40.55
CA GLN A 555 1.19 -11.10 39.86
C GLN A 555 0.60 -10.40 38.63
N ASP A 556 0.21 -9.12 38.76
CA ASP A 556 -0.36 -8.35 37.65
C ASP A 556 0.67 -8.11 36.55
N SER A 557 1.90 -7.80 36.95
CA SER A 557 3.04 -7.67 36.04
C SER A 557 3.30 -8.97 35.27
N THR A 558 3.18 -10.13 35.93
CA THR A 558 3.32 -11.45 35.29
C THR A 558 2.22 -11.72 34.27
N ILE A 559 0.96 -11.37 34.57
CA ILE A 559 -0.16 -11.57 33.64
C ILE A 559 0.03 -10.75 32.38
N LEU A 560 0.40 -9.47 32.51
CA LEU A 560 0.62 -8.62 31.34
C LEU A 560 1.79 -9.13 30.48
N MET A 561 2.91 -9.53 31.11
CA MET A 561 4.03 -10.13 30.37
C MET A 561 3.57 -11.37 29.59
N LYS A 562 2.80 -12.26 30.22
CA LYS A 562 2.23 -13.45 29.56
C LYS A 562 1.26 -13.10 28.43
N GLN A 563 0.48 -12.03 28.55
CA GLN A 563 -0.38 -11.53 27.46
C GLN A 563 0.46 -11.07 26.27
N ILE A 564 1.54 -10.30 26.50
CA ILE A 564 2.45 -9.88 25.44
C ILE A 564 3.20 -11.07 24.83
N ASP A 565 3.67 -12.02 25.64
CA ASP A 565 4.33 -13.24 25.16
C ASP A 565 3.37 -14.11 24.35
N PHE A 566 2.09 -14.17 24.73
CA PHE A 566 1.07 -14.80 23.92
C PHE A 566 0.93 -14.08 22.57
N LEU A 567 0.73 -12.76 22.55
CA LEU A 567 0.63 -11.99 21.31
C LEU A 567 1.84 -12.20 20.39
N ASN A 568 3.05 -12.21 20.98
CA ASN A 568 4.28 -12.49 20.25
C ASN A 568 4.26 -13.89 19.63
N ARG A 569 4.00 -14.94 20.42
CA ARG A 569 3.98 -16.34 19.93
C ARG A 569 2.96 -16.55 18.81
N THR A 570 1.76 -15.97 18.92
CA THR A 570 0.67 -16.17 17.96
C THR A 570 0.88 -15.34 16.69
N SER A 571 1.45 -14.14 16.81
CA SER A 571 1.80 -13.28 15.65
C SER A 571 3.01 -13.85 14.89
N LEU A 572 4.03 -14.33 15.60
CA LEU A 572 5.27 -14.91 15.06
C LEU A 572 5.02 -16.14 14.17
N GLY A 573 3.95 -16.89 14.42
CA GLY A 573 3.61 -18.07 13.63
C GLY A 573 2.87 -17.80 12.32
N GLY A 574 2.59 -16.53 11.98
CA GLY A 574 1.69 -16.18 10.86
C GLY A 574 0.24 -16.64 11.08
N LYS A 575 -0.12 -16.95 12.33
CA LYS A 575 -1.41 -17.53 12.71
C LYS A 575 -2.46 -16.48 13.12
N MET A 576 -2.10 -15.20 13.12
CA MET A 576 -2.95 -14.12 13.62
C MET A 576 -3.05 -12.99 12.59
N THR A 577 -4.26 -12.69 12.14
CA THR A 577 -4.55 -11.52 11.31
C THR A 577 -4.61 -10.24 12.16
N VAL A 578 -4.62 -9.06 11.52
CA VAL A 578 -4.83 -7.78 12.23
C VAL A 578 -6.19 -7.73 12.94
N ALA A 579 -7.21 -8.37 12.36
CA ALA A 579 -8.53 -8.48 12.98
C ALA A 579 -8.46 -9.33 14.24
N ASP A 580 -7.78 -10.47 14.17
CA ASP A 580 -7.55 -11.34 15.33
C ASP A 580 -6.75 -10.62 16.43
N TYR A 581 -5.73 -9.84 16.07
CA TYR A 581 -4.96 -9.02 17.01
C TYR A 581 -5.86 -8.04 17.76
N ARG A 582 -6.70 -7.28 17.03
CA ARG A 582 -7.63 -6.32 17.63
C ARG A 582 -8.60 -7.03 18.59
N ASP A 583 -9.20 -8.13 18.15
CA ASP A 583 -10.15 -8.90 18.93
C ASP A 583 -9.56 -9.43 20.24
N VAL A 584 -8.29 -9.85 20.24
CA VAL A 584 -7.60 -10.35 21.44
C VAL A 584 -7.25 -9.22 22.39
N ILE A 585 -6.77 -8.09 21.84
CA ILE A 585 -6.51 -6.90 22.65
C ILE A 585 -7.79 -6.41 23.31
N GLU A 586 -8.93 -6.42 22.62
CA GLU A 586 -10.23 -6.04 23.20
C GLU A 586 -10.61 -6.92 24.39
N VAL A 587 -10.36 -8.23 24.30
CA VAL A 587 -10.57 -9.18 25.40
C VAL A 587 -9.63 -8.87 26.57
N PHE A 588 -8.33 -8.70 26.33
CA PHE A 588 -7.38 -8.35 27.39
C PHE A 588 -7.69 -6.99 28.02
N ALA A 589 -8.08 -6.01 27.21
CA ALA A 589 -8.55 -4.70 27.65
C ALA A 589 -9.78 -4.80 28.55
N HIS A 590 -10.73 -5.69 28.22
CA HIS A 590 -11.91 -5.93 29.04
C HIS A 590 -11.55 -6.60 30.35
N TYR A 591 -10.67 -7.60 30.35
CA TYR A 591 -10.12 -8.20 31.56
C TYR A 591 -9.54 -7.15 32.51
N TRP A 592 -8.67 -6.24 32.03
CA TRP A 592 -8.08 -5.20 32.88
C TRP A 592 -9.12 -4.21 33.40
N LYS A 593 -10.12 -3.88 32.60
CA LYS A 593 -11.26 -3.06 33.04
C LYS A 593 -12.04 -3.75 34.17
N GLN A 594 -12.37 -5.03 34.01
CA GLN A 594 -13.07 -5.83 35.02
C GLN A 594 -12.22 -6.05 36.27
N ARG A 595 -10.90 -6.18 36.14
CA ARG A 595 -9.99 -6.24 37.28
C ARG A 595 -10.07 -4.96 38.13
N ASN A 596 -10.13 -3.80 37.48
CA ASN A 596 -10.32 -2.51 38.14
C ASN A 596 -11.69 -2.32 38.79
N GLU A 597 -12.76 -2.66 38.08
CA GLU A 597 -14.13 -2.39 38.54
C GLU A 597 -14.65 -3.49 39.49
N SER A 598 -14.41 -4.75 39.14
CA SER A 598 -15.05 -5.91 39.75
C SER A 598 -14.19 -6.60 40.79
N ILE A 599 -12.91 -6.86 40.49
CA ILE A 599 -12.00 -7.60 41.40
C ILE A 599 -11.61 -6.75 42.60
N ASP A 600 -11.14 -5.52 42.41
CA ASP A 600 -10.79 -4.65 43.55
C ASP A 600 -12.00 -4.36 44.44
N GLY A 601 -13.17 -4.11 43.83
CA GLY A 601 -14.42 -3.92 44.56
C GLY A 601 -14.90 -5.17 45.30
N PHE A 602 -14.67 -6.38 44.76
CA PHE A 602 -15.00 -7.64 45.41
C PHE A 602 -13.98 -8.00 46.50
N LEU A 603 -12.67 -7.84 46.24
CA LEU A 603 -11.60 -8.05 47.22
C LEU A 603 -11.69 -7.09 48.39
N ALA A 604 -12.09 -5.83 48.17
CA ALA A 604 -12.35 -4.87 49.25
C ALA A 604 -13.48 -5.32 50.19
N LYS A 605 -14.43 -6.13 49.71
CA LYS A 605 -15.50 -6.74 50.51
C LYS A 605 -15.04 -8.02 51.25
N LEU A 606 -13.84 -8.52 50.97
CA LEU A 606 -13.32 -9.78 51.51
C LEU A 606 -12.15 -9.54 52.47
N PRO A 607 -12.24 -9.95 53.75
CA PRO A 607 -11.09 -9.86 54.64
C PRO A 607 -10.02 -10.88 54.23
N GLY A 608 -8.81 -10.46 53.81
CA GLY A 608 -7.62 -11.30 53.61
C GLY A 608 -7.27 -11.71 52.16
N ASN A 609 -6.15 -12.41 51.96
CA ASN A 609 -5.63 -12.88 50.64
C ASN A 609 -6.37 -14.12 50.12
N TYR A 610 -7.66 -13.99 49.77
CA TYR A 610 -8.50 -15.13 49.38
C TYR A 610 -8.29 -15.59 47.92
N PHE A 611 -7.72 -14.73 47.07
CA PHE A 611 -7.36 -15.03 45.69
C PHE A 611 -5.84 -15.11 45.53
N LYS A 612 -5.26 -16.30 45.71
CA LYS A 612 -3.81 -16.51 45.55
C LYS A 612 -3.39 -17.04 44.17
N ARG A 613 -4.33 -17.45 43.31
CA ARG A 613 -4.04 -17.94 41.95
C ARG A 613 -5.02 -17.35 40.95
N ASP A 614 -4.48 -16.79 39.87
CA ASP A 614 -5.26 -16.25 38.76
C ASP A 614 -5.23 -17.22 37.59
N CYS A 615 -6.37 -17.81 37.29
CA CYS A 615 -6.53 -18.77 36.20
C CYS A 615 -6.12 -18.20 34.83
N ILE A 616 -6.14 -16.86 34.67
CA ILE A 616 -5.73 -16.19 33.43
C ILE A 616 -4.24 -16.39 33.19
N ALA A 617 -3.40 -16.29 34.23
CA ALA A 617 -1.96 -16.50 34.09
C ALA A 617 -1.64 -17.93 33.62
N GLU A 618 -2.36 -18.91 34.12
CA GLU A 618 -2.21 -20.32 33.71
C GLU A 618 -2.75 -20.57 32.31
N ALA A 619 -3.85 -19.91 31.91
CA ALA A 619 -4.43 -20.03 30.57
C ALA A 619 -3.51 -19.50 29.48
N LEU A 620 -2.82 -18.40 29.75
CA LEU A 620 -1.87 -17.79 28.81
C LEU A 620 -0.63 -18.65 28.57
N ASP A 621 -0.29 -19.57 29.49
CA ASP A 621 0.84 -20.49 29.31
C ASP A 621 0.48 -21.69 28.42
N LYS A 622 -0.80 -22.02 28.31
CA LYS A 622 -1.28 -23.17 27.52
C LYS A 622 -1.10 -22.90 26.02
N LYS A 623 -0.69 -23.92 25.28
CA LYS A 623 -0.57 -23.95 23.81
C LYS A 623 -1.92 -24.29 23.17
N VAL A 624 -2.89 -23.41 23.35
CA VAL A 624 -4.24 -23.52 22.77
C VAL A 624 -4.43 -22.58 21.58
N GLU A 625 -5.47 -22.81 20.78
CA GLU A 625 -5.85 -21.89 19.72
C GLU A 625 -6.42 -20.59 20.27
N LEU A 626 -6.32 -19.53 19.47
CA LEU A 626 -6.79 -18.19 19.82
C LEU A 626 -8.27 -18.16 20.20
N ALA A 627 -9.10 -18.90 19.46
CA ALA A 627 -10.53 -18.97 19.67
C ALA A 627 -10.89 -19.56 21.04
N ASP A 628 -10.13 -20.56 21.50
CA ASP A 628 -10.37 -21.19 22.80
C ASP A 628 -9.92 -20.28 23.95
N LEU A 629 -8.75 -19.62 23.84
CA LEU A 629 -8.33 -18.64 24.84
C LEU A 629 -9.32 -17.46 24.95
N LYS A 630 -9.82 -16.96 23.82
CA LYS A 630 -10.85 -15.91 23.79
C LYS A 630 -12.11 -16.35 24.54
N ARG A 631 -12.61 -17.55 24.28
CA ARG A 631 -13.77 -18.12 24.99
C ARG A 631 -13.53 -18.28 26.48
N PHE A 632 -12.32 -18.70 26.87
CA PHE A 632 -11.95 -18.81 28.27
C PHE A 632 -11.96 -17.46 28.98
N CYS A 633 -11.35 -16.43 28.39
CA CYS A 633 -11.32 -15.09 28.98
C CYS A 633 -12.75 -14.54 29.17
N LEU A 634 -13.61 -14.68 28.16
CA LEU A 634 -15.02 -14.27 28.25
C LEU A 634 -15.80 -15.03 29.34
N ALA A 635 -15.54 -16.34 29.49
CA ALA A 635 -16.16 -17.13 30.55
C ALA A 635 -15.70 -16.69 31.95
N PHE A 636 -14.41 -16.38 32.10
CA PHE A 636 -13.84 -15.86 33.34
C PHE A 636 -14.40 -14.48 33.69
N GLU A 637 -14.45 -13.56 32.72
CA GLU A 637 -15.05 -12.23 32.88
C GLU A 637 -16.52 -12.30 33.28
N SER A 638 -17.28 -13.21 32.66
CA SER A 638 -18.66 -13.46 33.03
C SER A 638 -18.80 -13.94 34.47
N LEU A 639 -17.92 -14.83 34.95
CA LEU A 639 -17.90 -15.27 36.35
C LEU A 639 -17.58 -14.11 37.30
N LEU A 640 -16.57 -13.28 36.98
CA LEU A 640 -16.20 -12.14 37.81
C LEU A 640 -17.35 -11.15 37.99
N SER A 641 -18.11 -10.89 36.91
CA SER A 641 -19.26 -10.00 36.93
C SER A 641 -20.36 -10.52 37.86
N GLU A 642 -20.64 -11.83 37.84
CA GLU A 642 -21.62 -12.46 38.75
C GLU A 642 -21.17 -12.40 40.22
N LEU A 643 -19.88 -12.64 40.48
CA LEU A 643 -19.32 -12.57 41.84
C LEU A 643 -19.35 -11.15 42.41
N HIS A 644 -19.07 -10.13 41.59
CA HIS A 644 -19.08 -8.73 42.03
C HIS A 644 -20.46 -8.27 42.55
N ASN A 645 -21.53 -8.74 41.91
CA ASN A 645 -22.91 -8.40 42.23
C ASN A 645 -23.47 -9.15 43.45
N LEU A 646 -22.70 -10.08 44.03
CA LEU A 646 -23.14 -10.84 45.19
C LEU A 646 -23.04 -9.98 46.47
N PRO A 647 -24.09 -9.90 47.31
CA PRO A 647 -24.13 -9.01 48.48
C PRO A 647 -23.19 -9.43 49.63
N LEU A 648 -22.66 -10.66 49.61
CA LEU A 648 -21.72 -11.21 50.62
C LEU A 648 -22.19 -11.08 52.08
N ASP A 649 -23.49 -11.26 52.31
CA ASP A 649 -24.07 -11.18 53.64
C ASP A 649 -23.56 -12.26 54.59
N TRP A 650 -23.16 -11.85 55.80
CA TRP A 650 -22.72 -12.79 56.83
C TRP A 650 -23.91 -13.21 57.69
N PHE A 651 -24.40 -14.43 57.44
CA PHE A 651 -25.44 -15.04 58.26
C PHE A 651 -24.86 -15.95 59.34
N VAL A 652 -25.40 -15.84 60.55
CA VAL A 652 -24.97 -16.59 61.73
C VAL A 652 -26.16 -17.17 62.48
N ARG A 653 -25.90 -18.28 63.18
CA ARG A 653 -26.79 -18.84 64.19
C ARG A 653 -26.05 -18.87 65.51
N LEU A 654 -26.68 -18.29 66.54
CA LEU A 654 -26.05 -18.21 67.86
C LEU A 654 -26.19 -19.55 68.60
N PRO A 655 -25.16 -19.97 69.37
CA PRO A 655 -25.21 -21.22 70.14
C PRO A 655 -26.31 -21.27 71.20
N SER A 656 -26.75 -20.09 71.68
CA SER A 656 -27.77 -19.99 72.72
C SER A 656 -28.69 -18.81 72.48
N ILE A 657 -30.00 -19.08 72.53
CA ILE A 657 -31.08 -18.10 72.38
C ILE A 657 -31.03 -17.03 73.49
N LYS A 658 -30.45 -17.38 74.66
CA LYS A 658 -30.40 -16.51 75.84
C LYS A 658 -29.72 -15.17 75.56
N TYR A 659 -28.73 -15.14 74.67
CA TYR A 659 -27.93 -13.95 74.40
C TYR A 659 -28.39 -13.15 73.17
N ASN A 660 -29.40 -13.62 72.43
CA ASN A 660 -29.85 -13.00 71.18
C ASN A 660 -30.20 -11.51 71.37
N HIS A 661 -30.90 -11.17 72.46
CA HIS A 661 -31.30 -9.80 72.77
C HIS A 661 -30.11 -8.85 72.89
N ILE A 662 -28.98 -9.29 73.46
CA ILE A 662 -27.76 -8.49 73.63
C ILE A 662 -27.19 -8.09 72.25
N PHE A 663 -27.16 -9.03 71.31
CA PHE A 663 -26.65 -8.77 69.95
C PHE A 663 -27.58 -7.86 69.15
N THR A 664 -28.91 -8.00 69.30
CA THR A 664 -29.89 -7.18 68.57
C THR A 664 -30.01 -5.77 69.15
N GLU A 665 -30.03 -5.61 70.47
CA GLU A 665 -30.10 -4.28 71.13
C GLU A 665 -28.84 -3.45 70.88
N ARG A 666 -27.66 -4.09 70.86
CA ARG A 666 -26.39 -3.43 70.49
C ARG A 666 -26.20 -3.26 68.98
N GLN A 667 -27.21 -3.58 68.19
CA GLN A 667 -27.22 -3.48 66.73
C GLN A 667 -26.08 -4.25 66.02
N ALA A 668 -25.55 -5.30 66.65
CA ALA A 668 -24.54 -6.15 66.02
C ALA A 668 -25.19 -7.13 65.02
N LEU A 669 -26.42 -7.56 65.30
CA LEU A 669 -27.19 -8.49 64.49
C LEU A 669 -28.58 -7.94 64.12
N THR A 670 -29.08 -8.33 62.96
CA THR A 670 -30.49 -8.16 62.55
C THR A 670 -31.14 -9.51 62.33
N VAL A 671 -32.35 -9.71 62.86
CA VAL A 671 -33.12 -10.94 62.68
C VAL A 671 -33.47 -11.11 61.21
N VAL A 672 -33.28 -12.32 60.68
CA VAL A 672 -33.78 -12.71 59.36
C VAL A 672 -35.11 -13.42 59.57
N GLU A 673 -36.17 -12.95 58.92
CA GLU A 673 -37.49 -13.58 59.00
C GLU A 673 -37.47 -14.92 58.25
N ASN A 674 -37.22 -16.00 58.99
CA ASN A 674 -37.27 -17.36 58.46
C ASN A 674 -37.61 -18.39 59.56
N SER A 675 -37.84 -19.62 59.14
CA SER A 675 -38.20 -20.74 60.03
C SER A 675 -37.06 -21.19 60.96
N TRP A 676 -35.85 -20.62 60.85
CA TRP A 676 -34.62 -21.21 61.38
C TRP A 676 -33.72 -20.18 62.08
N GLN A 677 -34.28 -19.41 63.04
CA GLN A 677 -33.60 -18.48 63.96
C GLN A 677 -32.23 -17.97 63.47
N CYS A 678 -32.26 -17.29 62.33
CA CYS A 678 -31.08 -16.83 61.61
C CYS A 678 -30.88 -15.33 61.83
N PHE A 679 -29.63 -14.90 61.90
CA PHE A 679 -29.26 -13.49 62.05
C PHE A 679 -28.31 -13.07 60.94
N ARG A 680 -28.51 -11.88 60.41
CA ARG A 680 -27.55 -11.20 59.54
C ARG A 680 -26.67 -10.29 60.39
N VAL A 681 -25.36 -10.40 60.23
CA VAL A 681 -24.39 -9.53 60.89
C VAL A 681 -24.46 -8.15 60.26
N LYS A 682 -24.73 -7.12 61.07
CA LYS A 682 -24.80 -5.72 60.63
C LYS A 682 -23.46 -5.01 60.79
N ASP A 683 -22.73 -5.36 61.85
CA ASP A 683 -21.42 -4.79 62.19
C ASP A 683 -20.46 -5.93 62.57
N PRO A 684 -19.56 -6.34 61.66
CA PRO A 684 -18.63 -7.46 61.87
C PRO A 684 -17.73 -7.29 63.11
N GLU A 685 -17.18 -6.10 63.34
CA GLU A 685 -16.28 -5.87 64.48
C GLU A 685 -17.04 -5.94 65.81
N LYS A 686 -18.21 -5.30 65.90
CA LYS A 686 -19.05 -5.39 67.09
C LYS A 686 -19.53 -6.81 67.34
N PHE A 687 -19.90 -7.53 66.28
CA PHE A 687 -20.31 -8.93 66.39
C PHE A 687 -19.19 -9.80 66.94
N ILE A 688 -17.98 -9.72 66.37
CA ILE A 688 -16.83 -10.51 66.83
C ILE A 688 -16.51 -10.20 68.30
N ASN A 689 -16.42 -8.92 68.67
CA ASN A 689 -16.12 -8.51 70.04
C ASN A 689 -17.16 -9.03 71.05
N LEU A 690 -18.45 -8.95 70.72
CA LEU A 690 -19.53 -9.47 71.56
C LEU A 690 -19.54 -11.00 71.60
N TYR A 691 -19.27 -11.66 70.48
CA TYR A 691 -19.26 -13.11 70.39
C TYR A 691 -18.14 -13.71 71.22
N THR A 692 -16.92 -13.18 71.09
CA THR A 692 -15.76 -13.64 71.86
C THR A 692 -15.92 -13.38 73.35
N ALA A 693 -16.56 -12.27 73.75
CA ALA A 693 -16.81 -11.96 75.16
C ALA A 693 -17.92 -12.81 75.81
N LEU A 694 -18.91 -13.26 75.03
CA LEU A 694 -20.06 -14.01 75.54
C LEU A 694 -19.90 -15.53 75.40
N PHE A 695 -18.99 -15.99 74.54
CA PHE A 695 -18.77 -17.40 74.24
C PHE A 695 -17.26 -17.74 74.24
N GLU A 696 -16.62 -17.70 75.41
CA GLU A 696 -15.15 -17.85 75.58
C GLU A 696 -14.54 -19.13 74.98
N GLU A 697 -15.31 -20.22 74.84
CA GLU A 697 -14.86 -21.50 74.26
C GLU A 697 -15.43 -21.81 72.85
N ALA A 698 -16.30 -20.96 72.31
CA ALA A 698 -16.93 -21.23 71.01
C ALA A 698 -16.08 -20.69 69.85
N GLN A 699 -15.96 -21.48 68.77
CA GLN A 699 -15.38 -20.98 67.53
C GLN A 699 -16.29 -19.93 66.90
N LEU A 700 -15.68 -18.83 66.43
CA LEU A 700 -16.39 -17.80 65.68
C LEU A 700 -17.08 -18.43 64.46
N PRO A 701 -18.39 -18.19 64.25
CA PRO A 701 -19.11 -18.76 63.12
C PRO A 701 -18.48 -18.33 61.80
N PRO A 702 -18.18 -19.26 60.87
CA PRO A 702 -17.56 -18.88 59.63
C PRO A 702 -18.54 -18.12 58.73
N HIS A 703 -18.00 -17.31 57.81
CA HIS A 703 -18.80 -16.73 56.74
C HIS A 703 -19.00 -17.78 55.64
N PHE A 704 -20.06 -18.60 55.78
CA PHE A 704 -20.26 -19.78 54.94
C PHE A 704 -20.37 -19.46 53.44
N THR A 705 -20.95 -18.33 53.04
CA THR A 705 -20.98 -17.91 51.63
C THR A 705 -19.56 -17.66 51.10
N LEU A 706 -18.68 -17.03 51.88
CA LEU A 706 -17.28 -16.87 51.50
C LEU A 706 -16.52 -18.20 51.43
N VAL A 707 -16.77 -19.09 52.38
CA VAL A 707 -16.17 -20.43 52.39
C VAL A 707 -16.61 -21.23 51.15
N ALA A 708 -17.88 -21.12 50.76
CA ALA A 708 -18.42 -21.77 49.57
C ALA A 708 -17.74 -21.24 48.29
N ILE A 709 -17.72 -19.91 48.09
CA ILE A 709 -17.09 -19.28 46.92
C ILE A 709 -15.60 -19.63 46.84
N LYS A 710 -14.88 -19.56 47.96
CA LYS A 710 -13.46 -19.95 48.02
C LYS A 710 -13.26 -21.39 47.59
N SER A 711 -14.12 -22.30 48.04
CA SER A 711 -14.05 -23.72 47.69
C SER A 711 -14.31 -23.92 46.19
N GLN A 712 -15.31 -23.25 45.62
CA GLN A 712 -15.62 -23.29 44.19
C GLN A 712 -14.46 -22.78 43.33
N LEU A 713 -13.87 -21.64 43.71
CA LEU A 713 -12.71 -21.08 43.03
C LEU A 713 -11.48 -21.99 43.15
N ASN A 714 -11.30 -22.70 44.27
CA ASN A 714 -10.25 -23.70 44.41
C ASN A 714 -10.44 -24.87 43.45
N PHE A 715 -11.68 -25.35 43.25
CA PHE A 715 -11.95 -26.39 42.24
C PHE A 715 -11.62 -25.91 40.82
N ILE A 716 -12.01 -24.68 40.48
CA ILE A 716 -11.69 -24.05 39.18
C ILE A 716 -10.17 -23.98 38.99
N ASN A 717 -9.45 -23.45 39.97
CA ASN A 717 -7.99 -23.34 39.94
C ASN A 717 -7.30 -24.72 39.82
N ASN A 718 -7.77 -25.71 40.57
CA ASN A 718 -7.19 -27.05 40.56
C ASN A 718 -7.39 -27.75 39.21
N MET A 719 -8.55 -27.57 38.58
CA MET A 719 -8.83 -28.12 37.25
C MET A 719 -7.86 -27.58 36.19
N MET A 720 -7.46 -26.31 36.31
CA MET A 720 -6.56 -25.65 35.35
C MET A 720 -5.13 -26.22 35.35
N VAL A 721 -4.71 -26.83 36.46
CA VAL A 721 -3.37 -27.43 36.64
C VAL A 721 -3.41 -28.97 36.70
N GLN A 722 -4.59 -29.57 36.61
CA GLN A 722 -4.79 -31.02 36.73
C GLN A 722 -4.22 -31.76 35.52
N LYS A 723 -3.31 -32.70 35.76
CA LYS A 723 -2.62 -33.45 34.69
C LYS A 723 -3.38 -34.68 34.20
N HIS A 724 -4.22 -35.29 35.02
CA HIS A 724 -4.87 -36.57 34.70
C HIS A 724 -6.35 -36.59 35.11
N TRP A 725 -7.17 -37.29 34.33
CA TRP A 725 -8.56 -37.61 34.63
C TRP A 725 -8.63 -38.66 35.75
N SER A 726 -9.84 -38.92 36.28
CA SER A 726 -10.04 -39.90 37.36
C SER A 726 -9.62 -41.33 37.00
N ASN A 727 -9.61 -41.66 35.70
CA ASN A 727 -9.16 -42.94 35.15
C ASN A 727 -7.67 -43.00 34.80
N GLY A 728 -6.89 -41.96 35.17
CA GLY A 728 -5.46 -41.87 34.90
C GLY A 728 -5.08 -41.41 33.49
N ARG A 729 -6.05 -41.16 32.58
CA ARG A 729 -5.74 -40.59 31.25
C ARG A 729 -5.27 -39.15 31.38
N GLU A 730 -4.27 -38.76 30.59
CA GLU A 730 -3.74 -37.39 30.59
C GLU A 730 -4.78 -36.38 30.08
N LEU A 731 -4.86 -35.21 30.71
CA LEU A 731 -5.61 -34.06 30.19
C LEU A 731 -4.72 -33.29 29.22
N THR A 732 -5.22 -33.03 28.02
CA THR A 732 -4.58 -32.03 27.15
C THR A 732 -4.74 -30.63 27.74
N GLU A 733 -3.89 -29.70 27.33
CA GLU A 733 -4.03 -28.29 27.74
C GLU A 733 -5.37 -27.68 27.31
N LEU A 734 -5.93 -28.14 26.18
CA LEU A 734 -7.27 -27.79 25.72
C LEU A 734 -8.36 -28.37 26.63
N ASP A 735 -8.21 -29.61 27.08
CA ASP A 735 -9.14 -30.24 28.03
C ASP A 735 -9.17 -29.49 29.35
N GLN A 736 -8.01 -29.12 29.89
CA GLN A 736 -7.90 -28.31 31.12
C GLN A 736 -8.67 -27.00 30.98
N LEU A 737 -8.47 -26.29 29.86
CA LEU A 737 -9.10 -25.01 29.60
C LEU A 737 -10.64 -25.14 29.48
N LYS A 738 -11.14 -26.11 28.71
CA LYS A 738 -12.57 -26.37 28.54
C LYS A 738 -13.24 -26.89 29.81
N ALA A 739 -12.58 -27.78 30.55
CA ALA A 739 -13.06 -28.29 31.83
C ALA A 739 -13.18 -27.17 32.87
N THR A 740 -12.19 -26.28 32.91
CA THR A 740 -12.19 -25.11 33.78
C THR A 740 -13.34 -24.17 33.43
N MET A 741 -13.60 -23.89 32.14
CA MET A 741 -14.78 -23.13 31.72
C MET A 741 -16.10 -23.77 32.18
N GLY A 742 -16.21 -25.09 32.11
CA GLY A 742 -17.39 -25.82 32.62
C GLY A 742 -17.61 -25.60 34.12
N LEU A 743 -16.54 -25.58 34.91
CA LEU A 743 -16.62 -25.28 36.35
C LEU A 743 -16.93 -23.79 36.62
N MET A 744 -16.44 -22.86 35.79
CA MET A 744 -16.82 -21.44 35.90
C MET A 744 -18.32 -21.24 35.67
N GLU A 745 -18.90 -21.93 34.67
CA GLU A 745 -20.36 -21.87 34.42
C GLU A 745 -21.16 -22.47 35.58
N LEU A 746 -20.67 -23.57 36.17
CA LEU A 746 -21.28 -24.13 37.37
C LEU A 746 -21.23 -23.15 38.56
N ALA A 747 -20.12 -22.42 38.72
CA ALA A 747 -19.96 -21.38 39.75
C ALA A 747 -20.97 -20.25 39.57
N LYS A 748 -21.12 -19.74 38.34
CA LYS A 748 -22.16 -18.75 38.03
C LYS A 748 -23.55 -19.22 38.45
N CYS A 749 -23.92 -20.46 38.11
CA CYS A 749 -25.23 -20.99 38.50
C CYS A 749 -25.39 -21.22 40.01
N SER A 750 -24.29 -21.33 40.77
CA SER A 750 -24.34 -21.43 42.23
C SER A 750 -24.41 -20.08 42.95
N VAL A 751 -24.19 -18.95 42.26
CA VAL A 751 -24.34 -17.60 42.85
C VAL A 751 -25.75 -17.39 43.39
N SER A 752 -26.78 -17.90 42.69
CA SER A 752 -28.17 -17.86 43.17
C SER A 752 -28.39 -18.62 44.47
N TYR A 753 -27.65 -19.71 44.71
CA TYR A 753 -27.71 -20.48 45.96
C TYR A 753 -27.11 -19.74 47.14
N CYS A 754 -26.09 -18.91 46.91
CA CYS A 754 -25.46 -18.13 47.97
C CYS A 754 -26.48 -17.20 48.66
N ASN A 755 -27.44 -16.65 47.90
CA ASN A 755 -28.52 -15.82 48.45
C ASN A 755 -29.55 -16.61 49.26
N MET A 756 -29.61 -17.94 49.09
CA MET A 756 -30.55 -18.81 49.81
C MET A 756 -29.99 -19.35 51.13
N GLN A 757 -28.74 -18.99 51.51
CA GLN A 757 -28.11 -19.49 52.75
C GLN A 757 -29.05 -19.46 53.98
N PRO A 758 -29.83 -18.40 54.26
CA PRO A 758 -30.70 -18.35 55.43
C PRO A 758 -31.77 -19.46 55.48
N GLU A 759 -32.22 -19.93 54.32
CA GLU A 759 -33.31 -20.90 54.18
C GLU A 759 -32.88 -22.36 54.48
N PHE A 760 -31.58 -22.62 54.57
CA PHE A 760 -31.08 -23.97 54.81
C PHE A 760 -31.25 -24.39 56.27
N THR A 761 -31.69 -25.63 56.49
CA THR A 761 -31.79 -26.23 57.84
C THR A 761 -30.46 -26.28 58.60
N SER A 762 -29.32 -26.38 57.90
CA SER A 762 -27.97 -26.29 58.45
C SER A 762 -27.05 -25.56 57.47
N PHE A 763 -26.16 -24.70 57.98
CA PHE A 763 -25.16 -24.02 57.14
C PHE A 763 -24.07 -24.97 56.63
N ASP A 764 -23.81 -26.08 57.31
CA ASP A 764 -22.94 -27.14 56.77
C ASP A 764 -23.60 -27.81 55.56
N ARG A 765 -24.91 -28.02 55.60
CA ARG A 765 -25.69 -28.55 54.47
C ARG A 765 -25.74 -27.56 53.30
N PHE A 766 -25.80 -26.26 53.58
CA PHE A 766 -25.64 -25.22 52.57
C PHE A 766 -24.26 -25.33 51.88
N LEU A 767 -23.19 -25.43 52.67
CA LEU A 767 -21.83 -25.54 52.16
C LEU A 767 -21.64 -26.82 51.33
N GLU A 768 -22.16 -27.96 51.80
CA GLU A 768 -22.17 -29.22 51.06
C GLU A 768 -22.88 -29.04 49.72
N LYS A 769 -24.09 -28.46 49.70
CA LYS A 769 -24.83 -28.23 48.45
C LYS A 769 -24.13 -27.29 47.47
N CYS A 770 -23.35 -26.33 47.96
CA CYS A 770 -22.59 -25.42 47.12
C CYS A 770 -21.29 -26.03 46.57
N THR A 771 -20.74 -27.07 47.19
CA THR A 771 -19.40 -27.61 46.89
C THR A 771 -19.42 -29.04 46.33
N GLU A 772 -20.36 -29.89 46.75
CA GLU A 772 -20.52 -31.28 46.30
C GLU A 772 -20.62 -31.39 44.76
N PRO A 773 -21.37 -30.53 44.04
CA PRO A 773 -21.40 -30.59 42.58
C PRO A 773 -20.02 -30.41 41.94
N PHE A 774 -19.18 -29.52 42.48
CA PHE A 774 -17.83 -29.27 41.98
C PHE A 774 -16.90 -30.43 42.26
N ALA A 775 -16.94 -30.96 43.48
CA ALA A 775 -16.16 -32.14 43.85
C ALA A 775 -16.54 -33.34 42.96
N SER A 776 -17.85 -33.57 42.75
CA SER A 776 -18.37 -34.64 41.91
C SER A 776 -17.94 -34.50 40.45
N VAL A 777 -18.03 -33.30 39.88
CA VAL A 777 -17.59 -33.04 38.49
C VAL A 777 -16.07 -33.20 38.37
N SER A 778 -15.29 -32.54 39.23
CA SER A 778 -13.83 -32.51 39.09
C SER A 778 -13.15 -33.85 39.36
N SER A 779 -13.58 -34.58 40.40
CA SER A 779 -12.92 -35.80 40.85
C SER A 779 -13.42 -37.08 40.19
N LYS A 780 -14.64 -37.08 39.62
CA LYS A 780 -15.25 -38.30 39.05
C LYS A 780 -15.24 -38.32 37.53
N SER A 781 -14.96 -37.20 36.86
CA SER A 781 -14.90 -37.13 35.40
C SER A 781 -13.74 -37.93 34.81
N THR A 782 -14.06 -38.75 33.81
CA THR A 782 -13.14 -39.65 33.11
C THR A 782 -12.70 -39.14 31.73
N SER A 783 -13.36 -38.08 31.23
CA SER A 783 -13.09 -37.40 29.96
C SER A 783 -13.77 -36.03 29.93
N LEU A 784 -13.43 -35.19 28.94
CA LEU A 784 -14.11 -33.91 28.73
C LEU A 784 -15.61 -34.07 28.44
N ALA A 785 -16.01 -35.06 27.62
CA ALA A 785 -17.41 -35.31 27.32
C ALA A 785 -18.22 -35.72 28.56
N ASP A 786 -17.63 -36.56 29.43
CA ASP A 786 -18.22 -36.94 30.72
C ASP A 786 -18.34 -35.73 31.66
N LEU A 787 -17.31 -34.88 31.72
CA LEU A 787 -17.36 -33.62 32.46
C LEU A 787 -18.48 -32.70 31.97
N GLU A 788 -18.62 -32.48 30.66
CA GLU A 788 -19.69 -31.64 30.11
C GLU A 788 -21.08 -32.16 30.47
N VAL A 789 -21.28 -33.48 30.44
CA VAL A 789 -22.55 -34.11 30.84
C VAL A 789 -22.80 -33.87 32.33
N ARG A 790 -21.81 -34.09 33.19
CA ARG A 790 -21.93 -33.88 34.64
C ARG A 790 -22.16 -32.42 35.00
N VAL A 791 -21.47 -31.49 34.34
CA VAL A 791 -21.73 -30.06 34.48
C VAL A 791 -23.18 -29.77 34.13
N ARG A 792 -23.68 -30.15 32.94
CA ARG A 792 -25.08 -29.92 32.55
C ARG A 792 -26.09 -30.48 33.54
N ILE A 793 -25.83 -31.66 34.10
CA ILE A 793 -26.69 -32.27 35.13
C ILE A 793 -26.66 -31.43 36.41
N ALA A 794 -25.48 -31.06 36.89
CA ALA A 794 -25.30 -30.23 38.07
C ALA A 794 -25.96 -28.85 37.90
N THR A 795 -25.80 -28.20 36.75
CA THR A 795 -26.44 -26.92 36.42
C THR A 795 -27.97 -27.04 36.40
N LYS A 796 -28.53 -28.13 35.85
CA LYS A 796 -29.99 -28.38 35.84
C LYS A 796 -30.55 -28.67 37.24
N MET A 797 -29.82 -29.40 38.06
CA MET A 797 -30.20 -29.63 39.46
C MET A 797 -30.20 -28.29 40.21
N ASN A 798 -29.19 -27.46 39.97
CA ASN A 798 -29.12 -26.12 40.52
C ASN A 798 -30.26 -25.21 39.99
N GLY A 799 -30.67 -25.33 38.72
CA GLY A 799 -31.83 -24.58 38.20
C GLY A 799 -33.19 -25.03 38.76
N ARG A 800 -33.32 -26.29 39.20
CA ARG A 800 -34.58 -26.86 39.70
C ARG A 800 -34.75 -26.77 41.22
N ALA A 801 -33.68 -26.74 42.01
CA ALA A 801 -33.82 -26.69 43.46
C ALA A 801 -34.31 -25.31 43.97
N GLY A 802 -34.06 -24.22 43.22
CA GLY A 802 -34.71 -22.92 43.47
C GLY A 802 -36.24 -22.94 43.32
N SER A 803 -36.82 -24.00 42.72
CA SER A 803 -38.27 -24.20 42.59
C SER A 803 -38.84 -25.27 43.51
N ARG A 804 -37.99 -26.08 44.18
CA ARG A 804 -38.42 -27.27 44.95
C ARG A 804 -38.12 -27.21 46.45
N GLN A 805 -37.43 -26.19 46.95
CA GLN A 805 -37.24 -25.97 48.39
C GLN A 805 -38.35 -25.11 49.04
N MET A 806 -39.53 -25.02 48.43
CA MET A 806 -40.77 -24.62 49.13
C MET A 806 -41.43 -25.79 49.90
N PHE A 807 -40.73 -26.91 50.10
CA PHE A 807 -41.18 -28.04 50.93
C PHE A 807 -40.04 -28.62 51.76
#